data_AF-A0A3S4YYQ0-F1
#
_entry.id   AF-A0A3S4YYQ0-F1
#
_cell.length_a   1.000
_cell.length_b   1.000
_cell.length_c   1.000
_cell.angle_alpha   90.00
_cell.angle_beta   90.00
_cell.angle_gamma   90.00
#
_symmetry.space_group_name_H-M   'P 1'
#
loop_
_entity.id
_entity.type
_entity.pdbx_description
1 polymer ?
#
loop_
_entity_poly.entity_id
_entity_poly.type
_entity_poly.pdbx_seq_one_letter_code
_entity_poly.pdbx_strand_id
1 'polypeptide(L)'
;MKSLRKIIDIIFIIIVSSFIHLTSAKAIEPVKISSQDAALDLSKAIEIHHTNNSIFQTSTAPGPDGIVWRIEVQAKSENFSGNWAVFSLANPTDEQIDRLIVAPHYRMAHSGFLWPDLGSARIQSITPSEGFSLDRQPSANSDIFRITLNPGAVITFVAELNSANLPQIYLWQPEAYKDAINSYTLYHGILLGISGLLALLLTVLFVVRGTGLFPATAAIAWAVLFYIGIDFNFLNKFFAITLTTQPIWRAATEVALAATLFIFLFTYLCLNRWHYHFSYGAIIWTISLCGLGAFSIYDPTRAAGIARMSFGLTAVLGIILISYFSIRNYDRAIMLIPTWLLISFWCIGAYACIAGYLNNDIIQPALAGGLVLIILLISFTVMQQTFSNDAFHEGIFSDLEQQVLAAKGAGNIIWDWNVERDRIVVHPNMTTLFGIESHKLNGPMRNWISALHHDDRERFQAILDIILKNKKGRIDQIFRLSSGGGYYHWFSLRARPAMQKDGKITRVIGTIVNITNHKKSEERLLYDAIHDSLTGLPNQQIFFDRLQNYTSLAKANIKIRPTVFMIDFDNFRQINRKLGIAVGDTVLLIIARRLSRLINFQDTLSRLSADRFAIILLSETEPQKIAAFADHLHKTISAPISLTEKKIMLSTSIGLVTWNESRSTAKDILNDSELAMIRAKQMGGNHIEPFSPSFRTLGIEHNTMGKDIHTAIKRNEIKILYHPILNLSDGHIIGCETIIEWHHPSYGNLNVSDFIKIVENEKIVMDLAQFIINHAVIDLTNIQEKFSQQSFFISINLPSTEMIHPRFISQLRSALLRNPLNKGGLMIEISEFVLRKNPEQSAHFLEQIKALGINLALDNFGTGYSSLAYLVRYPFDMVKLDRSLISIDSLKKKLVLKSIIHMAIDLNLQIIAEGVENEKEAIFLRQEGCKYVQSTLVTKPIAIEELIILIQNHFPYTTKI
;
A
#
# COMPACT_ATOMS: atom_id res chain seq x y z
N MET A 1 -86.26 31.68 32.65
CA MET A 1 -85.53 32.55 33.61
C MET A 1 -85.78 32.23 35.10
N LYS A 2 -86.89 31.61 35.52
CA LYS A 2 -87.11 31.25 36.95
C LYS A 2 -86.39 29.98 37.43
N SER A 3 -86.00 29.04 36.56
CA SER A 3 -85.27 27.82 36.97
C SER A 3 -83.75 28.03 37.15
N LEU A 4 -83.13 28.96 36.40
CA LEU A 4 -81.71 29.27 36.53
C LEU A 4 -81.38 29.93 37.88
N ARG A 5 -82.28 30.77 38.41
CA ARG A 5 -82.09 31.47 39.68
C ARG A 5 -82.12 30.52 40.88
N LYS A 6 -82.99 29.50 40.85
CA LYS A 6 -83.02 28.44 41.88
C LYS A 6 -81.77 27.57 41.89
N ILE A 7 -81.16 27.31 40.74
CA ILE A 7 -79.90 26.54 40.67
C ILE A 7 -78.74 27.38 41.22
N ILE A 8 -78.71 28.68 40.91
CA ILE A 8 -77.70 29.60 41.46
C ILE A 8 -77.87 29.78 42.97
N ASP A 9 -79.08 29.88 43.49
CA ASP A 9 -79.33 30.01 44.94
C ASP A 9 -79.00 28.72 45.70
N ILE A 10 -79.25 27.53 45.12
CA ILE A 10 -78.85 26.24 45.72
C ILE A 10 -77.34 26.07 45.70
N ILE A 11 -76.66 26.45 44.61
CA ILE A 11 -75.20 26.44 44.53
C ILE A 11 -74.60 27.46 45.51
N PHE A 12 -75.21 28.62 45.67
CA PHE A 12 -74.77 29.65 46.63
C PHE A 12 -74.97 29.20 48.09
N ILE A 13 -76.06 28.50 48.42
CA ILE A 13 -76.29 27.95 49.77
C ILE A 13 -75.34 26.77 50.04
N ILE A 14 -75.02 25.94 49.05
CA ILE A 14 -74.01 24.88 49.20
C ILE A 14 -72.61 25.48 49.41
N ILE A 15 -72.25 26.52 48.64
CA ILE A 15 -70.97 27.23 48.79
C ILE A 15 -70.89 27.96 50.13
N VAL A 16 -71.96 28.60 50.60
CA VAL A 16 -71.96 29.30 51.90
C VAL A 16 -72.03 28.33 53.08
N SER A 17 -72.69 27.17 52.96
CA SER A 17 -72.67 26.14 54.02
C SER A 17 -71.32 25.40 54.12
N SER A 18 -70.53 25.37 53.05
CA SER A 18 -69.16 24.85 53.07
C SER A 18 -68.14 25.83 53.67
N PHE A 19 -68.54 27.08 53.94
CA PHE A 19 -67.66 28.14 54.46
C PHE A 19 -67.81 28.42 55.97
N ILE A 20 -68.62 27.63 56.68
CA ILE A 20 -68.69 27.68 58.15
C ILE A 20 -68.24 26.33 58.71
N HIS A 21 -66.98 25.98 58.44
CA HIS A 21 -66.24 25.13 59.37
C HIS A 21 -65.67 26.06 60.44
N LEU A 22 -66.31 26.07 61.61
CA LEU A 22 -65.60 26.40 62.84
C LEU A 22 -64.38 25.46 62.89
N THR A 23 -63.19 26.03 62.74
CA THR A 23 -61.92 25.34 62.96
C THR A 23 -61.82 24.98 64.44
N SER A 24 -62.42 23.85 64.80
CA SER A 24 -61.98 23.11 65.98
C SER A 24 -60.55 22.68 65.68
N ALA A 25 -59.60 23.23 66.45
CA ALA A 25 -58.19 22.85 66.38
C ALA A 25 -58.10 21.33 66.62
N LYS A 26 -57.90 20.57 65.55
CA LYS A 26 -57.49 19.17 65.67
C LYS A 26 -56.11 19.19 66.32
N ALA A 27 -55.97 18.48 67.43
CA ALA A 27 -54.68 18.30 68.07
C ALA A 27 -53.77 17.55 67.09
N ILE A 28 -52.60 18.11 66.82
CA ILE A 28 -51.57 17.50 65.99
C ILE A 28 -51.14 16.19 66.64
N GLU A 29 -51.24 15.07 65.93
CA GLU A 29 -50.79 13.78 66.45
C GLU A 29 -49.26 13.77 66.56
N PRO A 30 -48.68 13.51 67.74
CA PRO A 30 -47.24 13.54 67.91
C PRO A 30 -46.60 12.30 67.28
N VAL A 31 -45.57 12.55 66.46
CA VAL A 31 -44.76 11.51 65.86
C VAL A 31 -43.87 10.88 66.93
N LYS A 32 -44.08 9.60 67.23
CA LYS A 32 -43.32 8.86 68.23
C LYS A 32 -41.94 8.47 67.68
N ILE A 33 -40.89 8.73 68.45
CA ILE A 33 -39.50 8.49 68.05
C ILE A 33 -38.92 7.32 68.85
N SER A 34 -38.30 6.36 68.18
CA SER A 34 -37.51 5.31 68.83
C SER A 34 -36.01 5.63 68.80
N SER A 35 -35.25 5.09 69.76
CA SER A 35 -33.78 5.15 69.74
C SER A 35 -33.18 4.40 68.56
N GLN A 36 -33.89 3.40 68.01
CA GLN A 36 -33.46 2.57 66.87
C GLN A 36 -33.71 3.21 65.49
N ASP A 37 -34.51 4.29 65.41
CA ASP A 37 -34.82 4.95 64.15
C ASP A 37 -33.64 5.81 63.68
N ALA A 38 -32.94 5.36 62.63
CA ALA A 38 -31.80 6.07 62.07
C ALA A 38 -32.21 7.38 61.35
N ALA A 39 -33.32 7.35 60.60
CA ALA A 39 -33.89 8.48 59.91
C ALA A 39 -35.41 8.32 59.79
N LEU A 40 -36.16 9.39 60.07
CA LEU A 40 -37.62 9.41 60.01
C LEU A 40 -38.12 10.58 59.15
N ASP A 41 -38.98 10.31 58.16
CA ASP A 41 -39.54 11.35 57.30
C ASP A 41 -40.71 12.06 58.01
N LEU A 42 -40.54 13.35 58.32
CA LEU A 42 -41.54 14.18 58.96
C LEU A 42 -42.47 14.88 57.95
N SER A 43 -42.20 14.79 56.65
CA SER A 43 -42.89 15.60 55.63
C SER A 43 -44.40 15.38 55.58
N LYS A 44 -44.87 14.17 55.95
CA LYS A 44 -46.30 13.84 56.00
C LYS A 44 -46.99 14.28 57.30
N ALA A 45 -46.21 14.57 58.34
CA ALA A 45 -46.71 14.94 59.67
C ALA A 45 -46.67 16.46 59.92
N ILE A 46 -46.26 17.24 58.92
CA ILE A 46 -46.15 18.70 59.00
C ILE A 46 -47.42 19.33 58.45
N GLU A 47 -48.03 20.20 59.23
CA GLU A 47 -49.12 21.07 58.80
C GLU A 47 -48.54 22.44 58.41
N ILE A 48 -48.73 22.83 57.15
CA ILE A 48 -48.30 24.14 56.64
C ILE A 48 -49.48 25.11 56.75
N HIS A 49 -49.26 26.23 57.43
CA HIS A 49 -50.22 27.31 57.59
C HIS A 49 -49.74 28.57 56.87
N HIS A 50 -50.66 29.19 56.13
CA HIS A 50 -50.42 30.46 55.44
C HIS A 50 -51.15 31.57 56.20
N THR A 51 -50.41 32.54 56.73
CA THR A 51 -50.97 33.65 57.53
C THR A 51 -50.31 34.96 57.15
N ASN A 52 -51.08 36.04 57.10
CA ASN A 52 -50.55 37.39 56.83
C ASN A 52 -50.01 38.10 58.08
N ASN A 53 -50.17 37.48 59.27
CA ASN A 53 -49.71 38.04 60.54
C ASN A 53 -48.34 37.46 60.93
N SER A 54 -47.46 38.30 61.48
CA SER A 54 -46.15 37.91 62.00
C SER A 54 -46.21 37.14 63.33
N ILE A 55 -47.41 37.03 63.91
CA ILE A 55 -47.70 36.27 65.13
C ILE A 55 -48.55 35.07 64.74
N PHE A 56 -48.08 33.88 65.13
CA PHE A 56 -48.77 32.62 64.88
C PHE A 56 -49.18 31.95 66.19
N GLN A 57 -50.45 31.56 66.28
CA GLN A 57 -51.02 30.89 67.44
C GLN A 57 -51.42 29.46 67.07
N THR A 58 -50.93 28.48 67.83
CA THR A 58 -51.31 27.08 67.65
C THR A 58 -51.46 26.36 68.99
N SER A 59 -52.17 25.23 68.97
CA SER A 59 -52.34 24.36 70.15
C SER A 59 -51.31 23.25 70.11
N THR A 60 -50.64 23.01 71.24
CA THR A 60 -49.65 21.94 71.40
C THR A 60 -50.30 20.55 71.35
N ALA A 61 -49.54 19.53 70.98
CA ALA A 61 -49.98 18.15 71.08
C ALA A 61 -50.18 17.76 72.56
N PRO A 62 -51.19 16.93 72.89
CA PRO A 62 -51.43 16.50 74.25
C PRO A 62 -50.23 15.68 74.77
N GLY A 63 -49.63 16.14 75.87
CA GLY A 63 -48.59 15.39 76.58
C GLY A 63 -49.16 14.19 77.37
N PRO A 64 -48.32 13.49 78.15
CA PRO A 64 -48.76 12.38 79.02
C PRO A 64 -49.89 12.78 79.98
N ASP A 65 -49.93 14.05 80.38
CA ASP A 65 -50.91 14.63 81.31
C ASP A 65 -52.24 15.02 80.63
N GLY A 66 -52.35 14.90 79.30
CA GLY A 66 -53.54 15.25 78.51
C GLY A 66 -53.82 16.76 78.36
N ILE A 67 -52.95 17.61 78.91
CA ILE A 67 -53.10 19.08 78.86
C ILE A 67 -52.63 19.62 77.50
N VAL A 68 -53.45 20.48 76.90
CA VAL A 68 -53.16 21.18 75.64
C VAL A 68 -52.93 22.66 75.92
N TRP A 69 -51.70 23.14 75.68
CA TRP A 69 -51.33 24.54 75.81
C TRP A 69 -51.49 25.28 74.48
N ARG A 70 -51.90 26.55 74.52
CA ARG A 70 -51.80 27.45 73.36
C ARG A 70 -50.47 28.18 73.41
N ILE A 71 -49.71 28.08 72.33
CA ILE A 71 -48.43 28.76 72.18
C ILE A 71 -48.54 29.85 71.10
N GLU A 72 -47.89 30.97 71.37
CA GLU A 72 -47.79 32.11 70.47
C GLU A 72 -46.33 32.29 70.08
N VAL A 73 -46.04 32.26 68.78
CA VAL A 73 -44.69 32.38 68.23
C VAL A 73 -44.64 33.60 67.32
N GLN A 74 -43.66 34.47 67.57
CA GLN A 74 -43.41 35.66 66.78
C GLN A 74 -42.31 35.38 65.74
N ALA A 75 -42.52 35.83 64.50
CA ALA A 75 -41.53 35.74 63.43
C ALA A 75 -40.24 36.47 63.81
N LYS A 76 -39.08 35.86 63.52
CA LYS A 76 -37.77 36.42 63.84
C LYS A 76 -37.23 37.33 62.73
N SER A 77 -37.88 37.33 61.57
CA SER A 77 -37.42 38.01 60.35
C SER A 77 -38.14 39.32 60.05
N GLU A 78 -37.41 40.31 59.51
CA GLU A 78 -37.98 41.56 59.01
C GLU A 78 -38.76 41.35 57.69
N ASN A 79 -38.42 40.32 56.91
CA ASN A 79 -39.04 39.95 55.64
C ASN A 79 -39.83 38.63 55.77
N PHE A 80 -40.87 38.65 56.59
CA PHE A 80 -41.71 37.49 56.87
C PHE A 80 -42.46 36.98 55.62
N SER A 81 -42.32 35.69 55.30
CA SER A 81 -42.87 35.10 54.07
C SER A 81 -44.36 34.72 54.15
N GLY A 82 -44.97 34.76 55.34
CA GLY A 82 -46.36 34.33 55.55
C GLY A 82 -46.55 32.83 55.82
N ASN A 83 -45.48 32.04 55.87
CA ASN A 83 -45.57 30.57 55.89
C ASN A 83 -45.03 30.00 57.21
N TRP A 84 -45.85 29.20 57.89
CA TRP A 84 -45.51 28.48 59.12
C TRP A 84 -45.66 26.98 58.92
N ALA A 85 -44.75 26.18 59.48
CA ALA A 85 -44.90 24.73 59.57
C ALA A 85 -45.01 24.32 61.05
N VAL A 86 -45.97 23.45 61.36
CA VAL A 86 -46.16 22.93 62.71
C VAL A 86 -46.08 21.40 62.69
N PHE A 87 -45.33 20.82 63.62
CA PHE A 87 -45.27 19.39 63.83
C PHE A 87 -44.98 19.08 65.30
N SER A 88 -45.35 17.89 65.77
CA SER A 88 -45.12 17.48 67.16
C SER A 88 -44.34 16.18 67.23
N LEU A 89 -43.38 16.09 68.14
CA LEU A 89 -42.54 14.92 68.37
C LEU A 89 -42.74 14.40 69.79
N ALA A 90 -42.82 13.09 69.95
CA ALA A 90 -42.91 12.42 71.25
C ALA A 90 -41.74 11.46 71.45
N ASN A 91 -41.10 11.53 72.62
CA ASN A 91 -40.14 10.54 73.07
C ASN A 91 -40.81 9.58 74.09
N PRO A 92 -41.32 8.42 73.65
CA PRO A 92 -41.93 7.44 74.55
C PRO A 92 -40.92 6.58 75.33
N THR A 93 -39.61 6.78 75.15
CA THR A 93 -38.58 5.96 75.82
C THR A 93 -38.16 6.56 77.17
N ASP A 94 -37.49 5.74 77.98
CA ASP A 94 -36.92 6.13 79.26
C ASP A 94 -35.54 6.81 79.13
N GLU A 95 -35.04 7.00 77.90
CA GLU A 95 -33.73 7.57 77.60
C GLU A 95 -33.86 8.91 76.87
N GLN A 96 -32.90 9.79 77.10
CA GLN A 96 -32.82 11.07 76.38
C GLN A 96 -32.38 10.82 74.93
N ILE A 97 -33.11 11.38 73.97
CA ILE A 97 -32.85 11.18 72.54
C ILE A 97 -32.40 12.49 71.89
N ASP A 98 -31.18 12.48 71.36
CA ASP A 98 -30.67 13.55 70.49
C ASP A 98 -30.98 13.27 69.02
N ARG A 99 -31.49 14.28 68.31
CA ARG A 99 -31.82 14.20 66.87
C ARG A 99 -31.44 15.48 66.13
N LEU A 100 -31.29 15.37 64.82
CA LEU A 100 -31.11 16.47 63.89
C LEU A 100 -32.35 16.60 63.00
N ILE A 101 -33.00 17.75 63.00
CA ILE A 101 -33.99 18.11 62.00
C ILE A 101 -33.22 18.63 60.78
N VAL A 102 -33.38 17.96 59.65
CA VAL A 102 -32.67 18.27 58.39
C VAL A 102 -33.69 18.54 57.29
N ALA A 103 -33.65 19.75 56.75
CA ALA A 103 -34.42 20.15 55.57
C ALA A 103 -33.46 20.49 54.42
N PRO A 104 -33.31 19.65 53.38
CA PRO A 104 -32.44 19.96 52.26
C PRO A 104 -32.92 21.20 51.51
N HIS A 105 -31.98 22.04 51.07
CA HIS A 105 -32.28 23.22 50.26
C HIS A 105 -32.82 22.83 48.89
N TYR A 106 -32.28 21.77 48.28
CA TYR A 106 -32.64 21.31 46.95
C TYR A 106 -32.88 19.80 46.92
N ARG A 107 -33.89 19.38 46.16
CA ARG A 107 -34.06 17.99 45.73
C ARG A 107 -34.58 17.98 44.29
N MET A 108 -34.04 17.09 43.46
CA MET A 108 -34.50 16.96 42.08
C MET A 108 -35.91 16.37 41.99
N ALA A 109 -36.25 15.45 42.90
CA ALA A 109 -37.57 14.85 42.98
C ALA A 109 -38.62 15.91 43.33
N HIS A 110 -39.71 15.95 42.56
CA HIS A 110 -40.80 16.94 42.71
C HIS A 110 -40.39 18.40 42.47
N SER A 111 -39.23 18.66 41.84
CA SER A 111 -38.82 20.04 41.56
C SER A 111 -39.75 20.75 40.58
N GLY A 112 -40.47 20.01 39.72
CA GLY A 112 -41.26 20.57 38.62
C GLY A 112 -40.45 20.79 37.34
N PHE A 113 -41.13 20.75 36.18
CA PHE A 113 -40.50 20.82 34.85
C PHE A 113 -40.39 22.27 34.30
N LEU A 114 -41.51 23.01 34.25
CA LEU A 114 -41.56 24.39 33.72
C LEU A 114 -41.14 25.45 34.75
N TRP A 115 -41.46 25.22 36.02
CA TRP A 115 -41.09 26.08 37.14
C TRP A 115 -40.31 25.28 38.18
N PRO A 116 -39.05 24.94 37.88
CA PRO A 116 -38.23 24.11 38.75
C PRO A 116 -37.90 24.81 40.06
N ASP A 117 -38.02 24.07 41.16
CA ASP A 117 -37.42 24.46 42.42
C ASP A 117 -35.89 24.27 42.34
N LEU A 118 -35.14 25.38 42.37
CA LEU A 118 -33.68 25.39 42.24
C LEU A 118 -32.93 25.43 43.57
N GLY A 119 -33.68 25.36 44.66
CA GLY A 119 -33.18 25.25 46.01
C GLY A 119 -32.83 26.58 46.67
N SER A 120 -33.37 26.79 47.86
CA SER A 120 -33.10 27.93 48.72
C SER A 120 -33.20 27.51 50.18
N ALA A 121 -32.73 28.37 51.10
CA ALA A 121 -32.97 28.17 52.52
C ALA A 121 -34.48 28.09 52.78
N ARG A 122 -34.94 27.02 53.43
CA ARG A 122 -36.35 26.67 53.63
C ARG A 122 -36.86 27.10 54.98
N ILE A 123 -36.10 26.81 56.03
CA ILE A 123 -36.46 27.07 57.41
C ILE A 123 -35.54 28.15 57.95
N GLN A 124 -36.15 29.25 58.40
CA GLN A 124 -35.42 30.36 58.98
C GLN A 124 -35.14 30.14 60.47
N SER A 125 -36.16 29.73 61.21
CA SER A 125 -36.08 29.45 62.64
C SER A 125 -37.07 28.36 63.04
N ILE A 126 -36.76 27.61 64.09
CA ILE A 126 -37.67 26.62 64.70
C ILE A 126 -37.79 26.96 66.18
N THR A 127 -39.02 27.11 66.65
CA THR A 127 -39.34 27.44 68.05
C THR A 127 -40.12 26.28 68.67
N PRO A 128 -39.57 25.59 69.68
CA PRO A 128 -40.30 24.56 70.42
C PRO A 128 -41.32 25.19 71.38
N SER A 129 -42.32 24.42 71.79
CA SER A 129 -43.31 24.82 72.81
C SER A 129 -42.67 25.19 74.16
N GLU A 130 -41.44 24.77 74.42
CA GLU A 130 -40.65 25.09 75.61
C GLU A 130 -40.02 26.50 75.56
N GLY A 131 -40.09 27.21 74.42
CA GLY A 131 -39.85 28.65 74.35
C GLY A 131 -38.78 29.10 73.35
N PHE A 132 -37.50 28.82 73.60
CA PHE A 132 -36.39 29.47 72.86
C PHE A 132 -36.13 28.86 71.47
N SER A 133 -35.89 29.71 70.47
CA SER A 133 -35.56 29.26 69.11
C SER A 133 -34.30 28.40 69.08
N LEU A 134 -34.35 27.29 68.35
CA LEU A 134 -33.21 26.38 68.19
C LEU A 134 -32.05 27.04 67.44
N ASP A 135 -30.83 26.72 67.86
CA ASP A 135 -29.62 27.12 67.14
C ASP A 135 -29.46 26.33 65.85
N ARG A 136 -29.27 27.07 64.75
CA ARG A 136 -29.02 26.50 63.43
C ARG A 136 -27.57 26.06 63.32
N GLN A 137 -27.35 24.80 62.95
CA GLN A 137 -26.02 24.29 62.62
C GLN A 137 -25.58 24.80 61.25
N PRO A 138 -24.32 25.24 61.08
CA PRO A 138 -23.83 25.70 59.79
C PRO A 138 -23.76 24.54 58.80
N SER A 139 -24.54 24.65 57.73
CA SER A 139 -24.58 23.68 56.64
C SER A 139 -24.85 24.40 55.33
N ALA A 140 -24.19 23.94 54.26
CA ALA A 140 -24.27 24.57 52.94
C ALA A 140 -25.45 24.06 52.10
N ASN A 141 -25.97 22.86 52.38
CA ASN A 141 -26.95 22.18 51.51
C ASN A 141 -28.30 21.93 52.17
N SER A 142 -28.39 22.13 53.49
CA SER A 142 -29.59 21.85 54.27
C SER A 142 -29.71 22.81 55.44
N ASP A 143 -30.93 23.10 55.87
CA ASP A 143 -31.20 23.71 57.16
C ASP A 143 -31.16 22.61 58.22
N ILE A 144 -30.24 22.73 59.19
CA ILE A 144 -30.02 21.72 60.23
C ILE A 144 -30.23 22.36 61.60
N PHE A 145 -31.09 21.74 62.41
CA PHE A 145 -31.34 22.13 63.80
C PHE A 145 -31.15 20.91 64.70
N ARG A 146 -30.38 21.08 65.78
CA ARG A 146 -30.20 20.02 66.77
C ARG A 146 -31.28 20.12 67.83
N ILE A 147 -31.90 18.99 68.14
CA ILE A 147 -32.88 18.87 69.22
C ILE A 147 -32.47 17.77 70.19
N THR A 148 -32.91 17.94 71.43
CA THR A 148 -32.74 16.99 72.51
C THR A 148 -34.11 16.79 73.14
N LEU A 149 -34.61 15.55 73.14
CA LEU A 149 -35.90 15.19 73.70
C LEU A 149 -35.71 14.39 74.98
N ASN A 150 -36.21 14.93 76.10
CA ASN A 150 -36.18 14.24 77.38
C ASN A 150 -37.11 13.01 77.38
N PRO A 151 -36.86 12.01 78.25
CA PRO A 151 -37.75 10.86 78.42
C PRO A 151 -39.20 11.28 78.69
N GLY A 152 -40.16 10.70 77.97
CA GLY A 152 -41.60 10.99 78.11
C GLY A 152 -42.07 12.35 77.57
N ALA A 153 -41.18 13.18 77.00
CA ALA A 153 -41.54 14.52 76.53
C ALA A 153 -42.34 14.49 75.22
N VAL A 154 -43.33 15.38 75.11
CA VAL A 154 -44.07 15.68 73.88
C VAL A 154 -43.90 17.16 73.58
N ILE A 155 -43.20 17.48 72.50
CA ILE A 155 -42.84 18.86 72.14
C ILE A 155 -43.44 19.19 70.77
N THR A 156 -44.15 20.31 70.70
CA THR A 156 -44.63 20.89 69.43
C THR A 156 -43.63 21.91 68.94
N PHE A 157 -43.21 21.78 67.67
CA PHE A 157 -42.28 22.67 67.00
C PHE A 157 -43.03 23.54 66.00
N VAL A 158 -42.75 24.84 66.02
CA VAL A 158 -43.24 25.84 65.06
C VAL A 158 -42.05 26.36 64.27
N ALA A 159 -42.03 26.09 62.97
CA ALA A 159 -40.98 26.49 62.04
C ALA A 159 -41.43 27.68 61.17
N GLU A 160 -40.64 28.75 61.16
CA GLU A 160 -40.78 29.88 60.25
C GLU A 160 -40.17 29.49 58.90
N LEU A 161 -40.97 29.49 57.83
CA LEU A 161 -40.53 29.10 56.50
C LEU A 161 -40.21 30.31 55.62
N ASN A 162 -39.25 30.16 54.72
CA ASN A 162 -38.94 31.13 53.66
C ASN A 162 -39.66 30.81 52.34
N SER A 163 -40.12 29.58 52.15
CA SER A 163 -40.85 29.14 50.96
C SER A 163 -42.10 28.34 51.32
N ALA A 164 -43.17 28.49 50.54
CA ALA A 164 -44.43 27.78 50.75
C ALA A 164 -44.32 26.25 50.57
N ASN A 165 -43.34 25.77 49.81
CA ASN A 165 -43.09 24.35 49.58
C ASN A 165 -41.84 23.89 50.34
N LEU A 166 -41.99 22.79 51.08
CA LEU A 166 -40.91 22.08 51.73
C LEU A 166 -40.59 20.81 50.92
N PRO A 167 -39.36 20.64 50.40
CA PRO A 167 -39.04 19.50 49.55
C PRO A 167 -39.09 18.18 50.32
N GLN A 168 -38.53 18.16 51.53
CA GLN A 168 -38.67 17.09 52.52
C GLN A 168 -38.12 17.58 53.86
N ILE A 169 -38.55 16.99 54.98
CA ILE A 169 -37.94 17.19 56.30
C ILE A 169 -37.72 15.83 56.94
N TYR A 170 -36.49 15.55 57.34
CA TYR A 170 -36.14 14.34 58.05
C TYR A 170 -35.68 14.62 59.48
N LEU A 171 -35.96 13.67 60.35
CA LEU A 171 -35.37 13.57 61.67
C LEU A 171 -34.30 12.48 61.66
N TRP A 172 -33.04 12.88 61.82
CA TRP A 172 -31.90 11.97 61.78
C TRP A 172 -31.26 11.76 63.15
N GLN A 173 -30.74 10.56 63.38
CA GLN A 173 -29.71 10.36 64.41
C GLN A 173 -28.40 11.06 63.97
N PRO A 174 -27.69 11.79 64.85
CA PRO A 174 -26.48 12.53 64.48
C PRO A 174 -25.38 11.68 63.83
N GLU A 175 -25.11 10.47 64.33
CA GLU A 175 -24.12 9.57 63.72
C GLU A 175 -24.60 9.05 62.36
N ALA A 176 -25.85 8.62 62.26
CA ALA A 176 -26.43 8.12 61.01
C ALA A 176 -26.43 9.18 59.90
N TYR A 177 -26.70 10.44 60.24
CA TYR A 177 -26.61 11.57 59.29
C TYR A 177 -25.17 11.80 58.81
N LYS A 178 -24.20 11.74 59.73
CA LYS A 178 -22.78 11.87 59.40
C LYS A 178 -22.32 10.72 58.49
N ASP A 179 -22.73 9.49 58.79
CA ASP A 179 -22.42 8.32 57.97
C ASP A 179 -23.08 8.39 56.59
N ALA A 180 -24.33 8.85 56.51
CA ALA A 180 -25.03 9.08 55.25
C ALA A 180 -24.27 10.09 54.37
N ILE A 181 -23.87 11.25 54.91
CA ILE A 181 -23.07 12.24 54.16
C ILE A 181 -21.74 11.65 53.72
N ASN A 182 -21.05 10.93 54.61
CA ASN A 182 -19.73 10.36 54.32
C ASN A 182 -19.80 9.30 53.22
N SER A 183 -20.85 8.47 53.20
CA SER A 183 -21.03 7.41 52.19
C SER A 183 -21.08 7.96 50.75
N TYR A 184 -21.72 9.11 50.55
CA TYR A 184 -21.80 9.78 49.25
C TYR A 184 -20.58 10.64 48.93
N THR A 185 -19.79 11.03 49.94
CA THR A 185 -18.63 11.91 49.74
C THR A 185 -17.57 11.27 48.84
N LEU A 186 -17.28 9.98 49.02
CA LEU A 186 -16.33 9.25 48.15
C LEU A 186 -16.86 9.17 46.71
N TYR A 187 -18.15 8.84 46.55
CA TYR A 187 -18.79 8.76 45.24
C TYR A 187 -18.77 10.10 44.49
N HIS A 188 -19.10 11.20 45.18
CA HIS A 188 -19.02 12.55 44.63
C HIS A 188 -17.59 12.91 44.19
N GLY A 189 -16.59 12.55 45.01
CA GLY A 189 -15.18 12.75 44.67
C GLY A 189 -14.76 11.99 43.41
N ILE A 190 -15.17 10.72 43.27
CA ILE A 190 -14.88 9.90 42.09
C ILE A 190 -15.52 10.51 40.83
N LEU A 191 -16.80 10.88 40.89
CA LEU A 191 -17.49 11.48 39.75
C LEU A 191 -16.87 12.82 39.32
N LEU A 192 -16.54 13.68 40.28
CA LEU A 192 -15.84 14.94 40.01
C LEU A 192 -14.45 14.70 39.39
N GLY A 193 -13.70 13.71 39.89
CA GLY A 193 -12.40 13.33 39.36
C GLY A 193 -12.48 12.85 37.90
N ILE A 194 -13.40 11.92 37.60
CA ILE A 194 -13.60 11.38 36.25
C ILE A 194 -14.06 12.50 35.30
N SER A 195 -15.05 13.30 35.70
CA SER A 195 -15.55 14.40 34.86
C SER A 195 -14.48 15.46 34.62
N GLY A 196 -13.67 15.78 35.63
CA GLY A 196 -12.57 16.75 35.52
C GLY A 196 -11.45 16.27 34.60
N LEU A 197 -11.05 15.00 34.73
CA LEU A 197 -10.03 14.41 33.87
C LEU A 197 -10.50 14.33 32.41
N LEU A 198 -11.76 13.95 32.17
CA LEU A 198 -12.35 13.96 30.82
C LEU A 198 -12.41 15.36 30.22
N ALA A 199 -12.83 16.37 30.99
CA ALA A 199 -12.88 17.76 30.53
C ALA A 199 -11.49 18.31 30.15
N LEU A 200 -10.48 18.01 30.98
CA LEU A 200 -9.09 18.38 30.73
C LEU A 200 -8.54 17.65 29.50
N LEU A 201 -8.72 16.33 29.42
CA LEU A 201 -8.28 15.51 28.29
C LEU A 201 -8.83 16.04 26.96
N LEU A 202 -10.14 16.32 26.90
CA LEU A 202 -10.79 16.84 25.70
C LEU A 202 -10.30 18.25 25.33
N THR A 203 -9.98 19.08 26.32
CA THR A 203 -9.43 20.42 26.10
C THR A 203 -7.99 20.35 25.57
N VAL A 204 -7.17 19.44 26.10
CA VAL A 204 -5.82 19.18 25.56
C VAL A 204 -5.92 18.68 24.12
N LEU A 205 -6.83 17.75 23.83
CA LEU A 205 -7.04 17.24 22.47
C LEU A 205 -7.49 18.33 21.49
N PHE A 206 -8.29 19.29 21.95
CA PHE A 206 -8.62 20.48 21.15
C PHE A 206 -7.37 21.26 20.76
N VAL A 207 -6.50 21.58 21.72
CA VAL A 207 -5.26 22.34 21.47
C VAL A 207 -4.36 21.59 20.48
N VAL A 208 -4.30 20.27 20.56
CA VAL A 208 -3.42 19.44 19.71
C VAL A 208 -3.96 19.30 18.28
N ARG A 209 -5.27 19.06 18.09
CA ARG A 209 -5.82 18.67 16.78
C ARG A 209 -6.52 19.79 16.01
N GLY A 210 -6.90 20.90 16.65
CA GLY A 210 -7.46 22.07 15.98
C GLY A 210 -8.78 21.85 15.21
N THR A 211 -9.46 20.71 15.40
CA THR A 211 -10.75 20.44 14.76
C THR A 211 -11.89 21.03 15.58
N GLY A 212 -12.94 21.54 14.93
CA GLY A 212 -14.08 22.16 15.61
C GLY A 212 -14.89 21.22 16.52
N LEU A 213 -14.69 19.91 16.41
CA LEU A 213 -15.41 18.89 17.18
C LEU A 213 -14.89 18.77 18.63
N PHE A 214 -13.58 18.93 18.88
CA PHE A 214 -13.03 18.88 20.23
C PHE A 214 -13.49 20.04 21.14
N PRO A 215 -13.55 21.32 20.70
CA PRO A 215 -14.16 22.41 21.46
C PRO A 215 -15.58 22.12 21.92
N ALA A 216 -16.42 21.62 21.02
CA ALA A 216 -17.82 21.34 21.33
C ALA A 216 -17.94 20.22 22.38
N THR A 217 -17.09 19.19 22.25
CA THR A 217 -17.04 18.05 23.19
C THR A 217 -16.50 18.46 24.56
N ALA A 218 -15.42 19.24 24.57
CA ALA A 218 -14.85 19.80 25.80
C ALA A 218 -15.85 20.72 26.50
N ALA A 219 -16.61 21.54 25.76
CA ALA A 219 -17.62 22.42 26.33
C ALA A 219 -18.73 21.64 27.08
N ILE A 220 -19.21 20.51 26.55
CA ILE A 220 -20.14 19.63 27.27
C ILE A 220 -19.50 19.09 28.55
N ALA A 221 -18.25 18.59 28.46
CA ALA A 221 -17.57 18.01 29.61
C ALA A 221 -17.39 19.02 30.74
N TRP A 222 -17.05 20.27 30.41
CA TRP A 222 -17.02 21.38 31.36
C TRP A 222 -18.40 21.72 31.90
N ALA A 223 -19.44 21.76 31.07
CA ALA A 223 -20.81 22.04 31.53
C ALA A 223 -21.31 21.00 32.54
N VAL A 224 -21.04 19.71 32.33
CA VAL A 224 -21.38 18.65 33.29
C VAL A 224 -20.52 18.75 34.55
N LEU A 225 -19.22 19.03 34.42
CA LEU A 225 -18.36 19.23 35.60
C LEU A 225 -18.89 20.38 36.48
N PHE A 226 -19.29 21.50 35.89
CA PHE A 226 -19.87 22.61 36.63
C PHE A 226 -21.23 22.24 37.23
N TYR A 227 -22.10 21.55 36.49
CA TYR A 227 -23.39 21.08 37.00
C TYR A 227 -23.23 20.18 38.23
N ILE A 228 -22.39 19.15 38.13
CA ILE A 228 -22.09 18.22 39.22
C ILE A 228 -21.37 18.95 40.37
N GLY A 229 -20.47 19.88 40.04
CA GLY A 229 -19.75 20.69 41.03
C GLY A 229 -20.66 21.58 41.87
N ILE A 230 -21.75 22.10 41.32
CA ILE A 230 -22.79 22.83 42.07
C ILE A 230 -23.63 21.85 42.87
N ASP A 231 -24.07 20.75 42.27
CA ASP A 231 -24.98 19.81 42.94
C ASP A 231 -24.33 19.14 44.16
N PHE A 232 -23.04 18.82 44.06
CA PHE A 232 -22.24 18.25 45.18
C PHE A 232 -21.63 19.33 46.08
N ASN A 233 -21.93 20.61 45.83
CA ASN A 233 -21.44 21.75 46.60
C ASN A 233 -19.90 21.86 46.66
N PHE A 234 -19.22 21.33 45.64
CA PHE A 234 -17.77 21.40 45.52
C PHE A 234 -17.30 22.80 45.11
N LEU A 235 -18.03 23.46 44.21
CA LEU A 235 -17.67 24.80 43.72
C LEU A 235 -17.69 25.87 44.82
N ASN A 236 -18.49 25.70 45.87
CA ASN A 236 -18.51 26.63 47.01
C ASN A 236 -17.17 26.72 47.74
N LYS A 237 -16.29 25.71 47.58
CA LYS A 237 -14.93 25.75 48.14
C LYS A 237 -13.99 26.68 47.36
N PHE A 238 -14.30 26.97 46.10
CA PHE A 238 -13.47 27.79 45.21
C PHE A 238 -14.09 29.17 44.94
N PHE A 239 -15.41 29.21 44.78
CA PHE A 239 -16.19 30.42 44.54
C PHE A 239 -17.07 30.64 45.77
N ALA A 240 -17.08 31.84 46.33
CA ALA A 240 -17.91 32.20 47.49
C ALA A 240 -19.40 32.30 47.10
N ILE A 241 -19.99 31.19 46.69
CA ILE A 241 -21.40 31.07 46.31
C ILE A 241 -22.23 31.17 47.58
N THR A 242 -23.00 32.24 47.68
CA THR A 242 -23.93 32.49 48.79
C THR A 242 -25.23 31.72 48.58
N LEU A 243 -25.97 31.48 49.67
CA LEU A 243 -27.31 30.88 49.64
C LEU A 243 -28.30 31.61 48.71
N THR A 244 -28.07 32.90 48.44
CA THR A 244 -28.88 33.72 47.54
C THR A 244 -28.51 33.57 46.06
N THR A 245 -27.27 33.18 45.74
CA THR A 245 -26.77 33.06 44.36
C THR A 245 -26.77 31.62 43.86
N GLN A 246 -26.94 30.63 44.73
CA GLN A 246 -26.99 29.21 44.38
C GLN A 246 -28.07 28.86 43.31
N PRO A 247 -29.30 29.40 43.35
CA PRO A 247 -30.28 29.18 42.27
C PRO A 247 -29.80 29.67 40.90
N ILE A 248 -29.11 30.81 40.86
CA ILE A 248 -28.59 31.42 39.63
C ILE A 248 -27.55 30.50 39.00
N TRP A 249 -26.59 30.01 39.80
CA TRP A 249 -25.56 29.09 39.32
C TRP A 249 -26.15 27.75 38.83
N ARG A 250 -27.17 27.21 39.53
CA ARG A 250 -27.86 25.98 39.10
C ARG A 250 -28.60 26.18 37.77
N ALA A 251 -29.33 27.28 37.61
CA ALA A 251 -29.99 27.62 36.35
C ALA A 251 -28.98 27.82 35.22
N ALA A 252 -27.88 28.54 35.47
CA ALA A 252 -26.84 28.80 34.48
C ALA A 252 -26.18 27.51 33.97
N THR A 253 -25.96 26.53 34.85
CA THR A 253 -25.40 25.23 34.43
C THR A 253 -26.38 24.35 33.68
N GLU A 254 -27.68 24.36 34.02
CA GLU A 254 -28.72 23.70 33.20
C GLU A 254 -28.80 24.32 31.79
N VAL A 255 -28.71 25.65 31.67
CA VAL A 255 -28.65 26.35 30.38
C VAL A 255 -27.39 25.96 29.61
N ALA A 256 -26.23 25.91 30.26
CA ALA A 256 -24.97 25.52 29.64
C ALA A 256 -25.01 24.08 29.11
N LEU A 257 -25.62 23.14 29.85
CA LEU A 257 -25.83 21.77 29.39
C LEU A 257 -26.69 21.70 28.13
N ALA A 258 -27.80 22.43 28.08
CA ALA A 258 -28.67 22.48 26.91
C ALA A 258 -27.95 23.08 25.68
N ALA A 259 -27.22 24.18 25.87
CA ALA A 259 -26.46 24.84 24.80
C ALA A 259 -25.36 23.96 24.24
N THR A 260 -24.54 23.37 25.12
CA THR A 260 -23.40 22.58 24.71
C THR A 260 -23.80 21.27 24.05
N LEU A 261 -24.89 20.61 24.49
CA LEU A 261 -25.45 19.43 23.82
C LEU A 261 -25.87 19.73 22.37
N PHE A 262 -26.55 20.86 22.16
CA PHE A 262 -26.96 21.30 20.82
C PHE A 262 -25.76 21.60 19.93
N ILE A 263 -24.79 22.36 20.43
CA ILE A 263 -23.56 22.72 19.69
C ILE A 263 -22.80 21.45 19.30
N PHE A 264 -22.68 20.48 20.20
CA PHE A 264 -22.04 19.20 19.92
C PHE A 264 -22.76 18.42 18.82
N LEU A 265 -24.08 18.21 18.93
CA LEU A 265 -24.84 17.49 17.92
C LEU A 265 -24.68 18.14 16.53
N PHE A 266 -24.79 19.47 16.48
CA PHE A 266 -24.64 20.24 15.25
C PHE A 266 -23.24 20.12 14.63
N THR A 267 -22.22 20.24 15.47
CA THR A 267 -20.81 20.19 15.05
C THR A 267 -20.42 18.78 14.62
N TYR A 268 -20.82 17.76 15.37
CA TYR A 268 -20.48 16.36 15.13
C TYR A 268 -21.06 15.85 13.80
N LEU A 269 -22.35 16.11 13.56
CA LEU A 269 -23.03 15.74 12.32
C LEU A 269 -22.66 16.65 11.13
N CYS A 270 -21.86 17.70 11.33
CA CYS A 270 -21.45 18.64 10.29
C CYS A 270 -22.62 19.19 9.46
N LEU A 271 -23.73 19.52 10.14
CA LEU A 271 -24.97 19.98 9.50
C LEU A 271 -24.78 21.25 8.66
N ASN A 272 -23.76 22.06 8.96
CA ASN A 272 -23.37 23.23 8.17
C ASN A 272 -23.04 22.91 6.70
N ARG A 273 -22.59 21.68 6.39
CA ARG A 273 -22.21 21.30 5.01
C ARG A 273 -23.41 20.93 4.13
N TRP A 274 -24.59 20.69 4.70
CA TRP A 274 -25.73 20.16 3.96
C TRP A 274 -26.61 21.25 3.34
N HIS A 275 -26.96 22.28 4.09
CA HIS A 275 -27.61 23.48 3.55
C HIS A 275 -27.26 24.71 4.39
N TYR A 276 -27.01 25.84 3.73
CA TYR A 276 -26.65 27.10 4.38
C TYR A 276 -27.74 27.61 5.36
N HIS A 277 -29.01 27.25 5.17
CA HIS A 277 -30.08 27.60 6.11
C HIS A 277 -29.95 26.93 7.49
N PHE A 278 -29.32 25.75 7.59
CA PHE A 278 -29.13 25.08 8.87
C PHE A 278 -28.11 25.80 9.77
N SER A 279 -27.14 26.50 9.18
CA SER A 279 -26.15 27.25 9.97
C SER A 279 -26.76 28.51 10.59
N TYR A 280 -27.65 29.22 9.86
CA TYR A 280 -28.41 30.33 10.44
C TYR A 280 -29.31 29.89 11.58
N GLY A 281 -30.02 28.77 11.42
CA GLY A 281 -30.84 28.21 12.49
C GLY A 281 -30.01 27.87 13.74
N ALA A 282 -28.84 27.25 13.56
CA ALA A 282 -27.96 26.91 14.67
C ALA A 282 -27.33 28.13 15.36
N ILE A 283 -26.96 29.18 14.61
CA ILE A 283 -26.45 30.43 15.18
C ILE A 283 -27.54 31.12 15.99
N ILE A 284 -28.75 31.25 15.45
CA ILE A 284 -29.90 31.85 16.16
C ILE A 284 -30.18 31.07 17.45
N TRP A 285 -30.21 29.73 17.37
CA TRP A 285 -30.45 28.87 18.53
C TRP A 285 -29.37 29.02 19.60
N THR A 286 -28.10 29.08 19.20
CA THR A 286 -26.97 29.27 20.12
C THR A 286 -27.03 30.65 20.79
N ILE A 287 -27.33 31.71 20.03
CA ILE A 287 -27.51 33.07 20.59
C ILE A 287 -28.68 33.11 21.57
N SER A 288 -29.79 32.45 21.25
CA SER A 288 -30.96 32.36 22.14
C SER A 288 -30.62 31.68 23.47
N LEU A 289 -29.83 30.60 23.44
CA LEU A 289 -29.40 29.91 24.66
C LEU A 289 -28.35 30.70 25.46
N CYS A 290 -27.44 31.41 24.80
CA CYS A 290 -26.55 32.36 25.48
C CYS A 290 -27.34 33.48 26.15
N GLY A 291 -28.36 34.03 25.48
CA GLY A 291 -29.28 35.01 26.05
C GLY A 291 -30.06 34.47 27.25
N LEU A 292 -30.47 33.20 27.20
CA LEU A 292 -31.10 32.51 28.33
C LEU A 292 -30.17 32.38 29.54
N GLY A 293 -28.87 32.20 29.31
CA GLY A 293 -27.85 32.19 30.35
C GLY A 293 -27.78 33.54 31.09
N ALA A 294 -27.81 34.65 30.34
CA ALA A 294 -27.90 35.99 30.94
C ALA A 294 -29.24 36.21 31.68
N PHE A 295 -30.34 35.69 31.14
CA PHE A 295 -31.66 35.78 31.76
C PHE A 295 -31.75 35.04 33.11
N SER A 296 -30.93 34.00 33.33
CA SER A 296 -30.88 33.25 34.60
C SER A 296 -30.49 34.10 35.83
N ILE A 297 -29.82 35.24 35.62
CA ILE A 297 -29.48 36.19 36.68
C ILE A 297 -30.73 36.90 37.21
N TYR A 298 -31.72 37.15 36.34
CA TYR A 298 -32.96 37.84 36.70
C TYR A 298 -34.04 36.87 37.21
N ASP A 299 -34.25 35.77 36.49
CA ASP A 299 -35.26 34.76 36.84
C ASP A 299 -34.70 33.35 36.61
N PRO A 300 -34.01 32.79 37.62
CA PRO A 300 -33.33 31.50 37.48
C PRO A 300 -34.32 30.36 37.23
N THR A 301 -35.49 30.40 37.87
CA THR A 301 -36.53 29.37 37.76
C THR A 301 -37.05 29.24 36.34
N ARG A 302 -37.44 30.36 35.71
CA ARG A 302 -37.93 30.32 34.32
C ARG A 302 -36.82 29.97 33.33
N ALA A 303 -35.60 30.47 33.55
CA ALA A 303 -34.46 30.13 32.71
C ALA A 303 -34.17 28.63 32.70
N ALA A 304 -34.16 27.99 33.87
CA ALA A 304 -33.97 26.55 34.01
C ALA A 304 -35.09 25.74 33.35
N GLY A 305 -36.36 26.15 33.50
CA GLY A 305 -37.49 25.49 32.83
C GLY A 305 -37.37 25.48 31.30
N ILE A 306 -37.00 26.62 30.71
CA ILE A 306 -36.76 26.72 29.26
C ILE A 306 -35.53 25.88 28.84
N ALA A 307 -34.48 25.85 29.66
CA ALA A 307 -33.30 25.04 29.40
C ALA A 307 -33.62 23.54 29.35
N ARG A 308 -34.40 23.03 30.31
CA ARG A 308 -34.87 21.62 30.34
C ARG A 308 -35.66 21.27 29.09
N MET A 309 -36.56 22.15 28.66
CA MET A 309 -37.33 21.98 27.42
C MET A 309 -36.41 21.94 26.19
N SER A 310 -35.42 22.84 26.11
CA SER A 310 -34.43 22.88 25.02
C SER A 310 -33.56 21.61 24.97
N PHE A 311 -33.12 21.11 26.14
CA PHE A 311 -32.36 19.86 26.24
C PHE A 311 -33.19 18.67 25.72
N GLY A 312 -34.45 18.55 26.16
CA GLY A 312 -35.35 17.51 25.69
C GLY A 312 -35.64 17.58 24.19
N LEU A 313 -35.87 18.79 23.66
CA LEU A 313 -36.08 19.00 22.23
C LEU A 313 -34.84 18.61 21.41
N THR A 314 -33.64 18.96 21.90
CA THR A 314 -32.37 18.59 21.26
C THR A 314 -32.17 17.07 21.25
N ALA A 315 -32.53 16.38 22.33
CA ALA A 315 -32.47 14.92 22.39
C ALA A 315 -33.40 14.28 21.34
N VAL A 316 -34.66 14.73 21.24
CA VAL A 316 -35.64 14.21 20.26
C VAL A 316 -35.20 14.51 18.82
N LEU A 317 -34.80 15.75 18.52
CA LEU A 317 -34.29 16.13 17.19
C LEU A 317 -33.05 15.31 16.82
N GLY A 318 -32.17 15.04 17.77
CA GLY A 318 -31.01 14.20 17.56
C GLY A 318 -31.37 12.77 17.18
N ILE A 319 -32.39 12.15 17.78
CA ILE A 319 -32.87 10.80 17.38
C ILE A 319 -33.31 10.82 15.92
N ILE A 320 -34.11 11.83 15.53
CA ILE A 320 -34.64 11.97 14.17
C ILE A 320 -33.49 12.14 13.17
N LEU A 321 -32.57 13.06 13.46
CA LEU A 321 -31.42 13.34 12.59
C LEU A 321 -30.48 12.13 12.48
N ILE A 322 -30.09 11.52 13.60
CA ILE A 322 -29.20 10.36 13.62
C ILE A 322 -29.82 9.19 12.87
N SER A 323 -31.11 8.92 13.07
CA SER A 323 -31.82 7.86 12.33
C SER A 323 -31.84 8.15 10.83
N TYR A 324 -32.16 9.39 10.44
CA TYR A 324 -32.19 9.80 9.04
C TYR A 324 -30.82 9.70 8.35
N PHE A 325 -29.75 10.14 9.01
CA PHE A 325 -28.38 10.06 8.48
C PHE A 325 -27.82 8.63 8.52
N SER A 326 -28.20 7.83 9.52
CA SER A 326 -27.81 6.42 9.61
C SER A 326 -28.40 5.60 8.45
N ILE A 327 -29.67 5.81 8.10
CA ILE A 327 -30.30 5.17 6.92
C ILE A 327 -29.57 5.55 5.61
N ARG A 328 -28.93 6.71 5.55
CA ARG A 328 -28.12 7.16 4.40
C ARG A 328 -26.64 6.76 4.49
N ASN A 329 -26.30 5.83 5.38
CA ASN A 329 -24.93 5.33 5.62
C ASN A 329 -23.92 6.43 5.94
N TYR A 330 -24.31 7.41 6.76
CA TYR A 330 -23.36 8.39 7.26
C TYR A 330 -22.66 7.86 8.51
N ASP A 331 -21.38 7.49 8.40
CA ASP A 331 -20.61 6.81 9.46
C ASP A 331 -20.68 7.51 10.82
N ARG A 332 -20.62 8.85 10.82
CA ARG A 332 -20.72 9.65 12.04
C ARG A 332 -22.05 9.47 12.75
N ALA A 333 -23.15 9.37 12.01
CA ALA A 333 -24.46 9.16 12.63
C ALA A 333 -24.55 7.77 13.25
N ILE A 334 -24.01 6.74 12.59
CA ILE A 334 -23.99 5.36 13.09
C ILE A 334 -23.23 5.28 14.43
N MET A 335 -22.08 5.95 14.53
CA MET A 335 -21.28 5.96 15.77
C MET A 335 -21.96 6.67 16.95
N LEU A 336 -22.91 7.59 16.71
CA LEU A 336 -23.66 8.27 17.77
C LEU A 336 -24.84 7.48 18.33
N ILE A 337 -25.26 6.38 17.69
CA ILE A 337 -26.45 5.61 18.10
C ILE A 337 -26.38 5.20 19.58
N PRO A 338 -25.28 4.60 20.11
CA PRO A 338 -25.23 4.17 21.51
C PRO A 338 -25.31 5.37 22.47
N THR A 339 -24.64 6.47 22.14
CA THR A 339 -24.70 7.72 22.92
C THR A 339 -26.12 8.25 23.01
N TRP A 340 -26.82 8.27 21.89
CA TRP A 340 -28.14 8.87 21.82
C TRP A 340 -29.22 8.00 22.47
N LEU A 341 -29.05 6.68 22.46
CA LEU A 341 -29.85 5.76 23.27
C LEU A 341 -29.68 6.03 24.76
N LEU A 342 -28.44 6.21 25.22
CA LEU A 342 -28.16 6.51 26.62
C LEU A 342 -28.70 7.88 27.05
N ILE A 343 -28.55 8.92 26.22
CA ILE A 343 -29.15 10.25 26.45
C ILE A 343 -30.67 10.14 26.55
N SER A 344 -31.30 9.35 25.67
CA SER A 344 -32.76 9.17 25.69
C SER A 344 -33.23 8.48 26.97
N PHE A 345 -32.52 7.43 27.41
CA PHE A 345 -32.80 6.76 28.68
C PHE A 345 -32.61 7.69 29.87
N TRP A 346 -31.55 8.48 29.88
CA TRP A 346 -31.29 9.48 30.91
C TRP A 346 -32.38 10.56 30.97
N CYS A 347 -32.84 11.08 29.83
CA CYS A 347 -33.95 12.03 29.76
C CYS A 347 -35.25 11.47 30.36
N ILE A 348 -35.56 10.20 30.10
CA ILE A 348 -36.74 9.52 30.67
C ILE A 348 -36.60 9.41 32.20
N GLY A 349 -35.43 9.00 32.69
CA GLY A 349 -35.14 8.91 34.12
C GLY A 349 -35.20 10.27 34.84
N ALA A 350 -34.62 11.30 34.23
CA ALA A 350 -34.66 12.67 34.75
C ALA A 350 -36.09 13.22 34.79
N TYR A 351 -36.89 13.00 33.74
CA TYR A 351 -38.30 13.38 33.72
C TYR A 351 -39.11 12.65 34.80
N ALA A 352 -38.89 11.34 34.97
CA ALA A 352 -39.57 10.55 36.00
C ALA A 352 -39.22 11.01 37.43
N CYS A 353 -37.99 11.46 37.67
CA CYS A 353 -37.58 12.06 38.95
C CYS A 353 -38.27 13.42 39.17
N ILE A 354 -38.19 14.32 38.19
CA ILE A 354 -38.79 15.67 38.27
C ILE A 354 -40.31 15.59 38.48
N ALA A 355 -40.98 14.65 37.82
CA ALA A 355 -42.43 14.42 37.93
C ALA A 355 -42.85 13.71 39.23
N GLY A 356 -41.89 13.21 40.04
CA GLY A 356 -42.16 12.58 41.32
C GLY A 356 -42.43 11.07 41.27
N TYR A 357 -42.41 10.43 40.09
CA TYR A 357 -42.55 8.98 39.96
C TYR A 357 -41.38 8.20 40.58
N LEU A 358 -40.20 8.83 40.64
CA LEU A 358 -38.97 8.30 41.19
C LEU A 358 -38.48 9.19 42.33
N ASN A 359 -38.86 8.83 43.57
CA ASN A 359 -38.57 9.59 44.77
C ASN A 359 -37.68 8.80 45.75
N ASN A 360 -36.39 8.69 45.43
CA ASN A 360 -35.39 8.03 46.28
C ASN A 360 -34.08 8.83 46.24
N ASP A 361 -33.39 8.91 47.37
CA ASP A 361 -32.18 9.73 47.57
C ASP A 361 -31.00 9.26 46.72
N ILE A 362 -31.02 7.99 46.27
CA ILE A 362 -29.98 7.41 45.38
C ILE A 362 -30.10 7.93 43.94
N ILE A 363 -31.29 8.38 43.51
CA ILE A 363 -31.58 8.63 42.09
C ILE A 363 -30.87 9.88 41.58
N GLN A 364 -30.78 10.93 42.40
CA GLN A 364 -30.10 12.17 42.01
C GLN A 364 -28.58 11.95 41.77
N PRO A 365 -27.83 11.30 42.69
CA PRO A 365 -26.46 10.87 42.42
C PRO A 365 -26.34 9.94 41.20
N ALA A 366 -27.29 9.02 41.00
CA ALA A 366 -27.30 8.13 39.83
C ALA A 366 -27.48 8.88 38.51
N LEU A 367 -28.33 9.91 38.46
CA LEU A 367 -28.49 10.78 37.29
C LEU A 367 -27.22 11.58 37.00
N ALA A 368 -26.52 12.06 38.03
CA ALA A 368 -25.21 12.70 37.88
C ALA A 368 -24.16 11.72 37.31
N GLY A 369 -24.13 10.48 37.82
CA GLY A 369 -23.29 9.40 37.25
C GLY A 369 -23.64 9.07 35.79
N GLY A 370 -24.93 9.09 35.45
CA GLY A 370 -25.40 8.93 34.07
C GLY A 370 -24.88 10.02 33.12
N LEU A 371 -24.81 11.28 33.55
CA LEU A 371 -24.20 12.37 32.77
C LEU A 371 -22.70 12.12 32.52
N VAL A 372 -21.96 11.66 33.54
CA VAL A 372 -20.54 11.31 33.39
C VAL A 372 -20.36 10.15 32.40
N LEU A 373 -21.23 9.13 32.46
CA LEU A 373 -21.20 8.01 31.51
C LEU A 373 -21.50 8.47 30.07
N ILE A 374 -22.46 9.39 29.90
CA ILE A 374 -22.76 10.01 28.58
C ILE A 374 -21.51 10.72 28.06
N ILE A 375 -20.82 11.51 28.88
CA ILE A 375 -19.57 12.18 28.44
C ILE A 375 -18.48 11.19 28.12
N LEU A 376 -18.32 10.13 28.90
CA LEU A 376 -17.33 9.10 28.64
C LEU A 376 -17.59 8.47 27.26
N LEU A 377 -18.84 8.17 26.95
CA LEU A 377 -19.23 7.58 25.67
C LEU A 377 -19.10 8.59 24.51
N ILE A 378 -19.43 9.86 24.74
CA ILE A 378 -19.14 10.96 23.81
C ILE A 378 -17.63 11.08 23.56
N SER A 379 -16.81 11.03 24.61
CA SER A 379 -15.35 11.15 24.51
C SER A 379 -14.76 9.96 23.76
N PHE A 380 -15.25 8.75 24.04
CA PHE A 380 -14.86 7.54 23.35
C PHE A 380 -15.25 7.57 21.88
N THR A 381 -16.50 7.94 21.55
CA THR A 381 -16.96 8.04 20.15
C THR A 381 -16.22 9.12 19.37
N VAL A 382 -15.93 10.27 20.00
CA VAL A 382 -15.08 11.31 19.43
C VAL A 382 -13.67 10.81 19.21
N MET A 383 -13.05 10.17 20.21
CA MET A 383 -11.70 9.62 20.07
C MET A 383 -11.67 8.54 18.99
N GLN A 384 -12.59 7.59 18.99
CA GLN A 384 -12.69 6.57 17.96
C GLN A 384 -12.91 7.22 16.60
N GLN A 385 -13.74 8.24 16.44
CA GLN A 385 -13.90 8.90 15.14
C GLN A 385 -12.64 9.63 14.68
N THR A 386 -11.97 10.37 15.57
CA THR A 386 -10.80 11.18 15.21
C THR A 386 -9.55 10.34 15.04
N PHE A 387 -9.43 9.26 15.81
CA PHE A 387 -8.29 8.38 15.78
C PHE A 387 -8.52 7.16 14.90
N SER A 388 -9.73 6.65 14.69
CA SER A 388 -9.99 5.57 13.71
C SER A 388 -10.02 6.07 12.26
N ASN A 389 -10.33 7.35 12.00
CA ASN A 389 -10.04 7.94 10.69
C ASN A 389 -8.53 8.04 10.40
N ASP A 390 -7.69 8.06 11.44
CA ASP A 390 -6.23 7.99 11.31
C ASP A 390 -5.70 6.55 11.47
N ALA A 391 -6.38 5.67 12.21
CA ALA A 391 -5.91 4.35 12.64
C ALA A 391 -6.46 3.20 11.79
N PHE A 392 -7.47 3.41 10.95
CA PHE A 392 -7.70 2.54 9.78
C PHE A 392 -6.68 2.77 8.66
N HIS A 393 -5.76 3.73 8.86
CA HIS A 393 -4.50 3.84 8.13
C HIS A 393 -3.29 3.46 9.01
N GLU A 394 -3.41 2.52 9.95
CA GLU A 394 -2.24 1.72 10.38
C GLU A 394 -1.85 0.69 9.30
N GLY A 395 -1.55 1.25 8.13
CA GLY A 395 -0.78 0.67 7.05
C GLY A 395 0.41 1.58 6.72
N ILE A 396 1.09 2.12 7.74
CA ILE A 396 2.39 2.82 7.68
C ILE A 396 2.46 4.09 6.80
N PHE A 397 1.51 4.39 5.91
CA PHE A 397 1.50 5.59 5.05
C PHE A 397 0.05 6.01 4.69
N SER A 398 -0.24 7.32 4.71
CA SER A 398 -1.51 7.92 4.18
C SER A 398 -1.79 7.45 2.74
N ASP A 399 -3.03 7.29 2.27
CA ASP A 399 -3.32 6.90 0.86
C ASP A 399 -2.53 7.74 -0.17
N LEU A 400 -2.31 9.02 0.15
CA LEU A 400 -1.52 9.93 -0.68
C LEU A 400 -0.02 9.64 -0.57
N GLU A 401 0.48 9.30 0.62
CA GLU A 401 1.85 8.81 0.84
C GLU A 401 2.07 7.42 0.25
N GLN A 402 1.11 6.50 0.32
CA GLN A 402 1.16 5.18 -0.28
C GLN A 402 1.11 5.28 -1.81
N GLN A 403 0.33 6.21 -2.38
CA GLN A 403 0.38 6.51 -3.82
C GLN A 403 1.69 7.20 -4.21
N VAL A 404 2.20 8.13 -3.41
CA VAL A 404 3.51 8.78 -3.63
C VAL A 404 4.64 7.76 -3.48
N LEU A 405 4.55 6.80 -2.57
CA LEU A 405 5.53 5.74 -2.33
C LEU A 405 5.42 4.62 -3.33
N ALA A 406 4.22 4.29 -3.81
CA ALA A 406 4.02 3.38 -4.93
C ALA A 406 4.54 3.99 -6.23
N ALA A 407 4.28 5.29 -6.46
CA ALA A 407 4.87 6.03 -7.58
C ALA A 407 6.40 6.10 -7.44
N LYS A 408 6.92 6.44 -6.26
CA LYS A 408 8.36 6.50 -5.98
C LYS A 408 9.03 5.12 -6.08
N GLY A 409 8.38 4.07 -5.62
CA GLY A 409 8.83 2.67 -5.73
C GLY A 409 8.82 2.18 -7.18
N ALA A 410 7.87 2.64 -8.00
CA ALA A 410 7.85 2.44 -9.44
C ALA A 410 8.85 3.34 -10.21
N GLY A 411 9.57 4.24 -9.53
CA GLY A 411 10.47 5.21 -10.17
C GLY A 411 9.77 6.37 -10.90
N ASN A 412 8.47 6.54 -10.68
CA ASN A 412 7.62 7.55 -11.29
C ASN A 412 7.55 8.81 -10.42
N ILE A 413 7.43 9.96 -11.09
CA ILE A 413 7.29 11.28 -10.47
C ILE A 413 5.86 11.77 -10.70
N ILE A 414 5.14 12.09 -9.64
CA ILE A 414 3.80 12.68 -9.72
C ILE A 414 3.91 14.13 -10.17
N TRP A 415 3.11 14.49 -11.16
CA TRP A 415 2.96 15.83 -11.72
C TRP A 415 1.52 16.29 -11.51
N ASP A 416 1.30 17.31 -10.68
CA ASP A 416 -0.01 17.86 -10.37
C ASP A 416 -0.05 19.34 -10.76
N TRP A 417 -0.84 19.67 -11.77
CA TRP A 417 -1.08 21.05 -12.19
C TRP A 417 -2.44 21.53 -11.72
N ASN A 418 -2.44 22.52 -10.83
CA ASN A 418 -3.63 23.28 -10.48
C ASN A 418 -3.88 24.37 -11.53
N VAL A 419 -4.95 24.20 -12.30
CA VAL A 419 -5.28 25.08 -13.45
C VAL A 419 -5.72 26.46 -12.97
N GLU A 420 -6.51 26.55 -11.90
CA GLU A 420 -7.01 27.83 -11.39
C GLU A 420 -5.92 28.72 -10.81
N ARG A 421 -4.94 28.11 -10.13
CA ARG A 421 -3.85 28.83 -9.47
C ARG A 421 -2.59 28.93 -10.32
N ASP A 422 -2.62 28.40 -11.55
CA ASP A 422 -1.47 28.13 -12.41
C ASP A 422 -0.24 27.67 -11.60
N ARG A 423 -0.37 26.52 -10.94
CA ARG A 423 0.71 26.00 -10.09
C ARG A 423 0.88 24.50 -10.25
N ILE A 424 2.06 24.12 -10.72
CA ILE A 424 2.54 22.76 -10.84
C ILE A 424 3.32 22.39 -9.58
N VAL A 425 3.03 21.20 -9.09
CA VAL A 425 3.75 20.57 -7.99
C VAL A 425 4.21 19.20 -8.45
N VAL A 426 5.49 18.90 -8.19
CA VAL A 426 6.15 17.67 -8.61
C VAL A 426 6.62 16.89 -7.39
N HIS A 427 6.26 15.60 -7.30
CA HIS A 427 6.58 14.73 -6.16
C HIS A 427 7.09 13.34 -6.58
N PRO A 428 8.25 12.86 -6.11
CA PRO A 428 9.24 13.58 -5.29
C PRO A 428 9.92 14.69 -6.09
N ASN A 429 10.52 15.66 -5.37
CA ASN A 429 11.29 16.73 -6.00
C ASN A 429 12.39 16.15 -6.89
N MET A 430 12.52 16.67 -8.10
CA MET A 430 13.50 16.21 -9.09
C MET A 430 14.93 16.71 -8.79
N THR A 431 15.25 17.01 -7.53
CA THR A 431 16.55 17.55 -7.09
C THR A 431 17.70 16.62 -7.43
N THR A 432 17.49 15.31 -7.39
CA THR A 432 18.50 14.31 -7.76
C THR A 432 18.85 14.34 -9.25
N LEU A 433 17.91 14.75 -10.11
CA LEU A 433 18.07 14.77 -11.56
C LEU A 433 18.46 16.16 -12.10
N PHE A 434 17.92 17.24 -11.52
CA PHE A 434 18.07 18.62 -12.01
C PHE A 434 18.84 19.54 -11.04
N GLY A 435 19.32 19.01 -9.91
CA GLY A 435 20.00 19.81 -8.89
C GLY A 435 19.15 20.96 -8.37
N ILE A 436 19.78 22.13 -8.21
CA ILE A 436 19.19 23.36 -7.68
C ILE A 436 18.07 23.91 -8.60
N GLU A 437 18.13 23.59 -9.90
CA GLU A 437 17.14 24.07 -10.89
C GLU A 437 15.80 23.35 -10.79
N SER A 438 15.72 22.22 -10.07
CA SER A 438 14.47 21.50 -9.82
C SER A 438 13.41 22.35 -9.12
N HIS A 439 13.81 23.35 -8.30
CA HIS A 439 12.86 24.26 -7.65
C HIS A 439 12.06 25.07 -8.68
N LYS A 440 12.66 25.40 -9.83
CA LYS A 440 12.02 26.21 -10.88
C LYS A 440 10.88 25.44 -11.56
N LEU A 441 10.93 24.11 -11.56
CA LEU A 441 9.87 23.24 -12.10
C LEU A 441 8.63 23.17 -11.19
N ASN A 442 8.74 23.60 -9.93
CA ASN A 442 7.59 23.82 -9.05
C ASN A 442 7.13 25.29 -9.18
N GLY A 443 5.87 25.52 -9.56
CA GLY A 443 5.36 26.87 -9.81
C GLY A 443 4.56 26.96 -11.11
N PRO A 444 4.52 28.12 -11.77
CA PRO A 444 3.64 28.35 -12.92
C PRO A 444 4.05 27.55 -14.15
N MET A 445 3.07 27.22 -15.00
CA MET A 445 3.24 26.44 -16.24
C MET A 445 4.32 27.01 -17.16
N ARG A 446 4.51 28.34 -17.16
CA ARG A 446 5.56 29.03 -17.93
C ARG A 446 6.97 28.52 -17.64
N ASN A 447 7.24 28.10 -16.39
CA ASN A 447 8.57 27.62 -16.02
C ASN A 447 8.86 26.28 -16.71
N TRP A 448 7.85 25.41 -16.82
CA TRP A 448 7.94 24.16 -17.58
C TRP A 448 8.20 24.41 -19.05
N ILE A 449 7.45 25.34 -19.67
CA ILE A 449 7.64 25.69 -21.09
C ILE A 449 9.06 26.21 -21.35
N SER A 450 9.62 27.00 -20.42
CA SER A 450 10.99 27.49 -20.54
C SER A 450 12.06 26.41 -20.40
N ALA A 451 11.80 25.37 -19.60
CA ALA A 451 12.70 24.25 -19.38
C ALA A 451 12.67 23.19 -20.50
N LEU A 452 11.61 23.18 -21.31
CA LEU A 452 11.48 22.31 -22.48
C LEU A 452 12.47 22.70 -23.59
N HIS A 453 12.98 21.69 -24.28
CA HIS A 453 13.74 21.86 -25.52
C HIS A 453 12.91 22.63 -26.56
N HIS A 454 13.56 23.49 -27.35
CA HIS A 454 12.95 24.35 -28.36
C HIS A 454 11.90 23.61 -29.23
N ASP A 455 12.30 22.50 -29.85
CA ASP A 455 11.42 21.72 -30.75
C ASP A 455 10.18 21.12 -30.05
N ASP A 456 10.21 20.94 -28.73
CA ASP A 456 9.16 20.26 -27.98
C ASP A 456 8.09 21.25 -27.44
N ARG A 457 8.40 22.55 -27.42
CA ARG A 457 7.55 23.60 -26.80
C ARG A 457 6.19 23.76 -27.47
N GLU A 458 6.17 23.93 -28.78
CA GLU A 458 4.94 24.19 -29.54
C GLU A 458 3.98 23.00 -29.45
N ARG A 459 4.51 21.78 -29.62
CA ARG A 459 3.72 20.55 -29.52
C ARG A 459 3.11 20.40 -28.12
N PHE A 460 3.88 20.69 -27.08
CA PHE A 460 3.40 20.57 -25.70
C PHE A 460 2.30 21.59 -25.37
N GLN A 461 2.46 22.85 -25.81
CA GLN A 461 1.44 23.90 -25.65
C GLN A 461 0.14 23.55 -26.36
N ALA A 462 0.21 23.09 -27.62
CA ALA A 462 -0.97 22.72 -28.39
C ALA A 462 -1.81 21.63 -27.69
N ILE A 463 -1.15 20.65 -27.06
CA ILE A 463 -1.84 19.55 -26.35
C ILE A 463 -2.53 20.05 -25.08
N LEU A 464 -1.90 20.96 -24.34
CA LEU A 464 -2.51 21.57 -23.16
C LEU A 464 -3.76 22.36 -23.55
N ASP A 465 -3.68 23.16 -24.60
CA ASP A 465 -4.82 23.95 -25.11
C ASP A 465 -5.99 23.05 -25.52
N ILE A 466 -5.71 21.93 -26.18
CA ILE A 466 -6.73 20.95 -26.58
C ILE A 466 -7.44 20.36 -25.36
N ILE A 467 -6.70 20.00 -24.31
CA ILE A 467 -7.27 19.39 -23.10
C ILE A 467 -8.11 20.39 -22.31
N LEU A 468 -7.65 21.64 -22.23
CA LEU A 468 -8.40 22.72 -21.59
C LEU A 468 -9.69 23.05 -22.34
N LYS A 469 -9.66 23.06 -23.68
CA LYS A 469 -10.83 23.36 -24.53
C LYS A 469 -11.85 22.22 -24.59
N ASN A 470 -11.40 21.00 -24.83
CA ASN A 470 -12.31 19.86 -25.07
C ASN A 470 -12.85 19.21 -23.80
N LYS A 471 -12.36 19.63 -22.63
CA LYS A 471 -12.77 19.14 -21.31
C LYS A 471 -12.74 17.62 -21.15
N LYS A 472 -12.04 16.87 -22.02
CA LYS A 472 -11.85 15.41 -22.00
C LYS A 472 -10.54 15.09 -22.73
N GLY A 473 -9.77 14.13 -22.24
CA GLY A 473 -8.56 13.67 -22.91
C GLY A 473 -7.52 13.07 -21.95
N ARG A 474 -6.42 12.57 -22.52
CA ARG A 474 -5.20 12.17 -21.80
C ARG A 474 -4.00 12.85 -22.43
N ILE A 475 -3.06 13.31 -21.63
CA ILE A 475 -1.71 13.64 -22.08
C ILE A 475 -0.94 12.34 -22.14
N ASP A 476 -0.31 12.05 -23.27
CA ASP A 476 0.72 11.02 -23.40
C ASP A 476 1.78 11.62 -24.33
N GLN A 477 2.86 12.13 -23.75
CA GLN A 477 3.89 12.87 -24.48
C GLN A 477 5.29 12.51 -24.00
N ILE A 478 6.23 12.55 -24.94
CA ILE A 478 7.66 12.43 -24.68
C ILE A 478 8.30 13.76 -25.04
N PHE A 479 9.10 14.31 -24.13
CA PHE A 479 9.78 15.59 -24.33
C PHE A 479 11.11 15.64 -23.60
N ARG A 480 11.93 16.62 -23.95
CA ARG A 480 13.25 16.87 -23.35
C ARG A 480 13.19 18.06 -22.40
N LEU A 481 13.67 17.86 -21.18
CA LEU A 481 13.85 18.92 -20.18
C LEU A 481 15.34 19.21 -19.97
N SER A 482 15.68 20.49 -19.85
CA SER A 482 17.05 20.96 -19.58
C SER A 482 17.39 20.83 -18.09
N SER A 483 18.54 20.21 -17.79
CA SER A 483 19.06 20.00 -16.42
C SER A 483 19.93 21.14 -15.89
N GLY A 484 20.06 22.23 -16.65
CA GLY A 484 21.13 23.20 -16.45
C GLY A 484 22.46 22.70 -17.04
N GLY A 485 23.34 23.61 -17.43
CA GLY A 485 24.63 23.28 -18.05
C GLY A 485 24.57 22.74 -19.48
N GLY A 486 23.43 22.84 -20.17
CA GLY A 486 23.26 22.48 -21.59
C GLY A 486 22.87 21.01 -21.85
N TYR A 487 22.69 20.20 -20.81
CA TYR A 487 22.27 18.79 -20.96
C TYR A 487 20.75 18.63 -20.89
N TYR A 488 20.24 17.74 -21.74
CA TYR A 488 18.82 17.39 -21.80
C TYR A 488 18.57 15.96 -21.34
N HIS A 489 17.44 15.77 -20.67
CA HIS A 489 16.92 14.47 -20.25
C HIS A 489 15.56 14.21 -20.87
N TRP A 490 15.34 12.96 -21.30
CA TRP A 490 14.08 12.52 -21.89
C TRP A 490 13.08 12.12 -20.81
N PHE A 491 11.87 12.68 -20.89
CA PHE A 491 10.76 12.37 -19.99
C PHE A 491 9.52 11.95 -20.76
N SER A 492 8.78 10.99 -20.20
CA SER A 492 7.44 10.63 -20.65
C SER A 492 6.42 11.10 -19.60
N LEU A 493 5.47 11.96 -20.02
CA LEU A 493 4.37 12.44 -19.21
C LEU A 493 3.07 11.75 -19.61
N ARG A 494 2.39 11.17 -18.63
CA ARG A 494 1.03 10.66 -18.75
C ARG A 494 0.11 11.34 -17.75
N ALA A 495 -0.85 12.14 -18.20
CA ALA A 495 -1.72 12.91 -17.31
C ALA A 495 -3.18 12.93 -17.75
N ARG A 496 -4.09 13.17 -16.79
CA ARG A 496 -5.54 13.29 -17.03
C ARG A 496 -6.12 14.50 -16.29
N PRO A 497 -7.11 15.20 -16.88
CA PRO A 497 -7.82 16.27 -16.20
C PRO A 497 -8.79 15.70 -15.15
N ALA A 498 -8.79 16.28 -13.96
CA ALA A 498 -9.77 16.05 -12.90
C ALA A 498 -10.85 17.13 -12.98
N MET A 499 -12.11 16.71 -13.01
CA MET A 499 -13.27 17.60 -13.12
C MET A 499 -14.02 17.70 -11.80
N GLN A 500 -14.54 18.89 -11.52
CA GLN A 500 -15.48 19.12 -10.43
C GLN A 500 -16.94 18.96 -10.93
N LYS A 501 -17.92 18.86 -10.02
CA LYS A 501 -19.34 18.54 -10.31
C LYS A 501 -20.02 19.52 -11.29
N ASP A 502 -19.44 20.71 -11.45
CA ASP A 502 -19.83 21.81 -12.34
C ASP A 502 -19.18 21.74 -13.74
N GLY A 503 -18.41 20.69 -14.05
CA GLY A 503 -17.85 20.45 -15.38
C GLY A 503 -16.69 21.39 -15.76
N LYS A 504 -16.03 22.01 -14.77
CA LYS A 504 -14.77 22.73 -14.92
C LYS A 504 -13.59 21.83 -14.56
N ILE A 505 -12.49 21.97 -15.30
CA ILE A 505 -11.22 21.31 -14.97
C ILE A 505 -10.53 22.16 -13.92
N THR A 506 -10.33 21.60 -12.72
CA THR A 506 -9.62 22.28 -11.63
C THR A 506 -8.17 21.82 -11.51
N ARG A 507 -7.89 20.57 -11.88
CA ARG A 507 -6.55 19.98 -11.82
C ARG A 507 -6.25 19.07 -13.01
N VAL A 508 -4.97 18.94 -13.35
CA VAL A 508 -4.48 17.92 -14.28
C VAL A 508 -3.39 17.13 -13.54
N ILE A 509 -3.63 15.84 -13.33
CA ILE A 509 -2.76 14.98 -12.51
C ILE A 509 -2.20 13.89 -13.40
N GLY A 510 -0.90 13.62 -13.27
CA GLY A 510 -0.20 12.63 -14.06
C GLY A 510 1.07 12.11 -13.43
N THR A 511 1.72 11.20 -14.15
CA THR A 511 3.03 10.64 -13.81
C THR A 511 4.03 10.97 -14.90
N ILE A 512 5.23 11.33 -14.49
CA ILE A 512 6.40 11.60 -15.31
C ILE A 512 7.46 10.54 -15.02
N VAL A 513 8.03 9.97 -16.08
CA VAL A 513 9.07 8.95 -15.99
C VAL A 513 10.30 9.42 -16.75
N ASN A 514 11.48 9.32 -16.13
CA ASN A 514 12.74 9.55 -16.83
C ASN A 514 13.05 8.34 -17.72
N ILE A 515 13.01 8.55 -19.03
CA ILE A 515 13.29 7.52 -20.03
C ILE A 515 14.63 7.75 -20.74
N THR A 516 15.50 8.61 -20.20
CA THR A 516 16.80 8.95 -20.82
C THR A 516 17.66 7.71 -21.04
N ASN A 517 17.76 6.82 -20.05
CA ASN A 517 18.55 5.60 -20.19
C ASN A 517 17.92 4.65 -21.20
N HIS A 518 16.59 4.52 -21.21
CA HIS A 518 15.89 3.72 -22.20
C HIS A 518 16.12 4.24 -23.61
N LYS A 519 16.01 5.56 -23.84
CA LYS A 519 16.31 6.19 -25.13
C LYS A 519 17.76 6.06 -25.55
N LYS A 520 18.71 6.25 -24.63
CA LYS A 520 20.15 6.00 -24.89
C LYS A 520 20.42 4.54 -25.22
N SER A 521 19.74 3.61 -24.56
CA SER A 521 19.83 2.18 -24.85
C SER A 521 19.20 1.86 -26.20
N GLU A 522 18.07 2.45 -26.55
CA GLU A 522 17.43 2.32 -27.87
C GLU A 522 18.33 2.86 -28.98
N GLU A 523 18.91 4.06 -28.80
CA GLU A 523 19.89 4.65 -29.72
C GLU A 523 21.15 3.78 -29.84
N ARG A 524 21.66 3.23 -28.74
CA ARG A 524 22.78 2.28 -28.76
C ARG A 524 22.40 0.99 -29.46
N LEU A 525 21.22 0.43 -29.20
CA LEU A 525 20.74 -0.77 -29.89
C LEU A 525 20.58 -0.53 -31.39
N LEU A 526 20.08 0.64 -31.79
CA LEU A 526 20.01 1.04 -33.20
C LEU A 526 21.42 1.20 -33.79
N TYR A 527 22.37 1.78 -33.04
CA TYR A 527 23.76 1.91 -33.46
C TYR A 527 24.47 0.55 -33.58
N ASP A 528 24.29 -0.34 -32.61
CA ASP A 528 24.86 -1.70 -32.54
C ASP A 528 24.18 -2.65 -33.55
N ALA A 529 22.91 -2.41 -33.90
CA ALA A 529 22.23 -3.14 -34.96
C ALA A 529 22.87 -2.90 -36.33
N ILE A 530 23.63 -1.80 -36.49
CA ILE A 530 24.22 -1.39 -37.76
C ILE A 530 25.76 -1.26 -37.72
N HIS A 531 26.40 -1.32 -36.54
CA HIS A 531 27.87 -1.34 -36.37
C HIS A 531 28.34 -2.57 -35.58
N ASP A 532 29.58 -2.98 -35.81
CA ASP A 532 30.26 -4.00 -35.03
C ASP A 532 30.63 -3.46 -33.64
N SER A 533 30.15 -4.12 -32.59
CA SER A 533 30.28 -3.68 -31.19
C SER A 533 31.71 -3.63 -30.67
N LEU A 534 32.62 -4.42 -31.24
CA LEU A 534 34.04 -4.41 -30.84
C LEU A 534 34.80 -3.28 -31.55
N THR A 535 34.73 -3.21 -32.88
CA THR A 535 35.59 -2.31 -33.68
C THR A 535 34.95 -0.95 -33.96
N GLY A 536 33.64 -0.81 -33.79
CA GLY A 536 32.87 0.37 -34.17
C GLY A 536 32.72 0.57 -35.69
N LEU A 537 33.22 -0.37 -36.50
CA LEU A 537 33.09 -0.34 -37.95
C LEU A 537 31.65 -0.71 -38.37
N PRO A 538 31.20 -0.28 -39.55
CA PRO A 538 29.94 -0.78 -40.13
C PRO A 538 29.90 -2.32 -40.15
N ASN A 539 28.73 -2.88 -39.85
CA ASN A 539 28.52 -4.32 -39.88
C ASN A 539 28.14 -4.82 -41.29
N GLN A 540 27.88 -6.12 -41.42
CA GLN A 540 27.50 -6.74 -42.69
C GLN A 540 26.27 -6.08 -43.34
N GLN A 541 25.30 -5.59 -42.55
CA GLN A 541 24.07 -5.01 -43.06
C GLN A 541 24.33 -3.65 -43.73
N ILE A 542 25.09 -2.75 -43.08
CA ILE A 542 25.49 -1.48 -43.71
C ILE A 542 26.38 -1.73 -44.92
N PHE A 543 27.33 -2.68 -44.83
CA PHE A 543 28.21 -2.99 -45.95
C PHE A 543 27.41 -3.37 -47.20
N PHE A 544 26.43 -4.26 -47.04
CA PHE A 544 25.59 -4.71 -48.14
C PHE A 544 24.69 -3.60 -48.68
N ASP A 545 24.08 -2.79 -47.81
CA ASP A 545 23.26 -1.63 -48.22
C ASP A 545 24.09 -0.62 -49.03
N ARG A 546 25.29 -0.28 -48.56
CA ARG A 546 26.22 0.59 -49.30
C ARG A 546 26.63 -0.02 -50.63
N LEU A 547 26.96 -1.30 -50.67
CA LEU A 547 27.29 -1.99 -51.92
C LEU A 547 26.10 -1.98 -52.90
N GLN A 548 24.88 -2.18 -52.43
CA GLN A 548 23.67 -2.09 -53.24
C GLN A 548 23.46 -0.69 -53.80
N ASN A 549 23.70 0.35 -53.00
CA ASN A 549 23.66 1.75 -53.45
C ASN A 549 24.74 2.02 -54.50
N TYR A 550 25.99 1.62 -54.27
CA TYR A 550 27.09 1.85 -55.20
C TYR A 550 26.96 1.07 -56.51
N THR A 551 26.45 -0.17 -56.46
CA THR A 551 26.18 -0.94 -57.68
C THR A 551 25.02 -0.36 -58.48
N SER A 552 24.01 0.23 -57.82
CA SER A 552 22.95 0.97 -58.49
C SER A 552 23.46 2.25 -59.15
N LEU A 553 24.37 2.97 -58.48
CA LEU A 553 25.05 4.15 -59.05
C LEU A 553 25.98 3.78 -60.21
N ALA A 554 26.69 2.65 -60.14
CA ALA A 554 27.55 2.14 -61.20
C ALA A 554 26.79 1.81 -62.48
N LYS A 555 25.55 1.29 -62.36
CA LYS A 555 24.65 1.09 -63.52
C LYS A 555 24.27 2.40 -64.21
N ALA A 556 24.08 3.47 -63.44
CA ALA A 556 23.73 4.79 -63.97
C ALA A 556 24.95 5.56 -64.51
N ASN A 557 26.14 5.31 -63.97
CA ASN A 557 27.38 5.99 -64.35
C ASN A 557 28.56 5.02 -64.38
N ILE A 558 29.00 4.68 -65.60
CA ILE A 558 30.10 3.73 -65.91
C ILE A 558 31.46 4.13 -65.31
N LYS A 559 31.64 5.39 -64.88
CA LYS A 559 32.85 5.83 -64.17
C LYS A 559 32.92 5.33 -62.73
N ILE A 560 31.80 4.98 -62.11
CA ILE A 560 31.75 4.43 -60.75
C ILE A 560 31.89 2.92 -60.84
N ARG A 561 33.02 2.37 -60.38
CA ARG A 561 33.33 0.93 -60.44
C ARG A 561 33.79 0.43 -59.08
N PRO A 562 32.87 0.12 -58.15
CA PRO A 562 33.26 -0.33 -56.82
C PRO A 562 34.05 -1.64 -56.92
N THR A 563 35.17 -1.70 -56.21
CA THR A 563 35.94 -2.92 -56.02
C THR A 563 35.76 -3.41 -54.59
N VAL A 564 35.30 -4.64 -54.42
CA VAL A 564 35.14 -5.28 -53.13
C VAL A 564 36.36 -6.11 -52.80
N PHE A 565 36.94 -5.90 -51.62
CA PHE A 565 37.94 -6.75 -51.01
C PHE A 565 37.30 -7.50 -49.85
N MET A 566 37.37 -8.83 -49.87
CA MET A 566 36.98 -9.70 -48.78
C MET A 566 38.25 -10.20 -48.07
N ILE A 567 38.37 -10.00 -46.77
CA ILE A 567 39.60 -10.20 -46.00
C ILE A 567 39.30 -11.14 -44.85
N ASP A 568 40.10 -12.20 -44.69
CA ASP A 568 39.99 -13.13 -43.58
C ASP A 568 41.39 -13.45 -43.02
N PHE A 569 41.52 -13.42 -41.70
CA PHE A 569 42.77 -13.67 -41.01
C PHE A 569 43.01 -15.17 -40.82
N ASP A 570 44.10 -15.69 -41.39
CA ASP A 570 44.39 -17.11 -41.32
C ASP A 570 44.76 -17.50 -39.88
N ASN A 571 44.28 -18.66 -39.42
CA ASN A 571 44.57 -19.22 -38.11
C ASN A 571 44.24 -18.30 -36.91
N PHE A 572 43.39 -17.28 -37.07
CA PHE A 572 43.02 -16.36 -35.99
C PHE A 572 42.41 -17.07 -34.77
N ARG A 573 41.62 -18.13 -35.00
CA ARG A 573 41.11 -19.00 -33.91
C ARG A 573 42.22 -19.62 -33.06
N GLN A 574 43.37 -19.95 -33.64
CA GLN A 574 44.52 -20.50 -32.90
C GLN A 574 45.17 -19.42 -32.01
N ILE A 575 45.17 -18.17 -32.45
CA ILE A 575 45.62 -17.02 -31.63
C ILE A 575 44.72 -16.88 -30.41
N ASN A 576 43.40 -16.91 -30.60
CA ASN A 576 42.44 -16.86 -29.48
C ASN A 576 42.63 -18.02 -28.49
N ARG A 577 42.88 -19.24 -28.98
CA ARG A 577 43.13 -20.41 -28.12
C ARG A 577 44.45 -20.31 -27.35
N LYS A 578 45.53 -19.82 -27.98
CA LYS A 578 46.87 -19.76 -27.37
C LYS A 578 47.06 -18.56 -26.44
N LEU A 579 46.44 -17.43 -26.74
CA LEU A 579 46.70 -16.14 -26.06
C LEU A 579 45.47 -15.55 -25.35
N GLY A 580 44.30 -16.19 -25.49
CA GLY A 580 43.05 -15.73 -24.91
C GLY A 580 42.29 -14.73 -25.78
N ILE A 581 40.97 -14.67 -25.58
CA ILE A 581 40.04 -13.86 -26.39
C ILE A 581 40.35 -12.37 -26.27
N ALA A 582 40.69 -11.87 -25.07
CA ALA A 582 41.01 -10.45 -24.87
C ALA A 582 42.21 -9.96 -25.69
N VAL A 583 43.22 -10.82 -25.91
CA VAL A 583 44.37 -10.51 -26.77
C VAL A 583 43.93 -10.50 -28.24
N GLY A 584 43.10 -11.46 -28.65
CA GLY A 584 42.48 -11.48 -29.97
C GLY A 584 41.67 -10.21 -30.28
N ASP A 585 40.81 -9.78 -29.36
CA ASP A 585 40.02 -8.57 -29.52
C ASP A 585 40.90 -7.33 -29.67
N THR A 586 41.99 -7.25 -28.89
CA THR A 586 42.97 -6.18 -29.00
C THR A 586 43.66 -6.18 -30.38
N VAL A 587 43.99 -7.37 -30.89
CA VAL A 587 44.53 -7.53 -32.25
C VAL A 587 43.55 -7.01 -33.30
N LEU A 588 42.27 -7.36 -33.21
CA LEU A 588 41.23 -6.91 -34.15
C LEU A 588 41.05 -5.39 -34.11
N LEU A 589 41.08 -4.78 -32.91
CA LEU A 589 41.04 -3.32 -32.74
C LEU A 589 42.23 -2.63 -33.40
N ILE A 590 43.44 -3.21 -33.30
CA ILE A 590 44.64 -2.67 -33.94
C ILE A 590 44.53 -2.78 -35.45
N ILE A 591 44.07 -3.92 -35.99
CA ILE A 591 43.89 -4.07 -37.44
C ILE A 591 42.80 -3.14 -37.97
N ALA A 592 41.66 -3.02 -37.28
CA ALA A 592 40.61 -2.06 -37.66
C ALA A 592 41.18 -0.64 -37.79
N ARG A 593 41.96 -0.17 -36.81
CA ARG A 593 42.63 1.13 -36.86
C ARG A 593 43.65 1.25 -38.00
N ARG A 594 44.43 0.20 -38.28
CA ARG A 594 45.38 0.20 -39.40
C ARG A 594 44.66 0.31 -40.74
N LEU A 595 43.61 -0.48 -40.94
CA LEU A 595 42.81 -0.46 -42.16
C LEU A 595 42.05 0.86 -42.33
N SER A 596 41.49 1.43 -41.26
CA SER A 596 40.83 2.75 -41.31
C SER A 596 41.75 3.89 -41.77
N ARG A 597 43.07 3.77 -41.58
CA ARG A 597 44.06 4.76 -42.04
C ARG A 597 44.44 4.59 -43.52
N LEU A 598 44.17 3.43 -44.11
CA LEU A 598 44.46 3.15 -45.51
C LEU A 598 43.35 3.61 -46.46
N ILE A 599 42.12 3.68 -45.96
CA ILE A 599 40.94 3.97 -46.78
C ILE A 599 40.61 5.47 -46.81
N ASN A 600 40.09 5.94 -47.95
CA ASN A 600 39.63 7.32 -48.10
C ASN A 600 38.19 7.51 -47.58
N PHE A 601 37.75 8.76 -47.42
CA PHE A 601 36.39 9.09 -46.93
C PHE A 601 35.25 8.47 -47.78
N GLN A 602 35.49 8.29 -49.07
CA GLN A 602 34.53 7.69 -50.01
C GLN A 602 34.52 6.15 -49.99
N ASP A 603 35.55 5.53 -49.43
CA ASP A 603 35.65 4.08 -49.31
C ASP A 603 34.90 3.60 -48.07
N THR A 604 34.53 2.32 -48.03
CA THR A 604 33.85 1.73 -46.87
C THR A 604 34.67 0.57 -46.35
N LEU A 605 35.11 0.65 -45.10
CA LEU A 605 35.63 -0.49 -44.34
C LEU A 605 34.53 -1.03 -43.44
N SER A 606 34.40 -2.35 -43.35
CA SER A 606 33.39 -3.01 -42.52
C SER A 606 33.95 -4.29 -41.91
N ARG A 607 33.41 -4.69 -40.77
CA ARG A 607 33.68 -6.01 -40.18
C ARG A 607 32.44 -6.87 -40.34
N LEU A 608 32.56 -7.97 -41.06
CA LEU A 608 31.44 -8.83 -41.40
C LEU A 608 31.18 -9.89 -40.33
N SER A 609 32.24 -10.45 -39.76
CA SER A 609 32.17 -11.42 -38.67
C SER A 609 33.51 -11.49 -37.92
N ALA A 610 33.57 -12.27 -36.84
CA ALA A 610 34.72 -12.52 -35.95
C ALA A 610 36.10 -12.08 -36.49
N ASP A 611 36.61 -12.72 -37.53
CA ASP A 611 37.93 -12.51 -38.16
C ASP A 611 37.85 -12.01 -39.61
N ARG A 612 36.67 -11.58 -40.08
CA ARG A 612 36.43 -11.17 -41.46
C ARG A 612 36.14 -9.68 -41.60
N PHE A 613 36.92 -9.04 -42.45
CA PHE A 613 36.77 -7.63 -42.83
C PHE A 613 36.43 -7.54 -44.31
N ALA A 614 35.76 -6.46 -44.70
CA ALA A 614 35.51 -6.18 -46.10
C ALA A 614 35.71 -4.69 -46.39
N ILE A 615 36.20 -4.40 -47.59
CA ILE A 615 36.38 -3.03 -48.07
C ILE A 615 35.64 -2.85 -49.39
N ILE A 616 34.90 -1.77 -49.52
CA ILE A 616 34.43 -1.24 -50.80
C ILE A 616 35.35 -0.09 -51.17
N LEU A 617 36.16 -0.28 -52.21
CA LEU A 617 37.05 0.72 -52.77
C LEU A 617 36.34 1.43 -53.92
N LEU A 618 36.14 2.74 -53.77
CA LEU A 618 35.58 3.65 -54.77
C LEU A 618 36.61 4.68 -55.23
N SER A 619 37.62 4.95 -54.40
CA SER A 619 38.64 5.95 -54.67
C SER A 619 39.55 5.60 -55.85
N GLU A 620 39.70 4.32 -56.17
CA GLU A 620 40.52 3.84 -57.28
C GLU A 620 39.76 2.88 -58.19
N THR A 621 39.85 3.11 -59.50
CA THR A 621 39.16 2.30 -60.53
C THR A 621 40.12 1.68 -61.54
N GLU A 622 41.40 2.08 -61.53
CA GLU A 622 42.42 1.58 -62.45
C GLU A 622 43.03 0.26 -61.92
N PRO A 623 43.09 -0.82 -62.71
CA PRO A 623 43.54 -2.13 -62.23
C PRO A 623 44.93 -2.13 -61.58
N GLN A 624 45.87 -1.35 -62.11
CA GLN A 624 47.23 -1.27 -61.55
C GLN A 624 47.24 -0.65 -60.16
N LYS A 625 46.42 0.39 -59.93
CA LYS A 625 46.30 1.05 -58.62
C LYS A 625 45.52 0.20 -57.62
N ILE A 626 44.51 -0.53 -58.09
CA ILE A 626 43.77 -1.51 -57.27
C ILE A 626 44.71 -2.62 -56.80
N ALA A 627 45.58 -3.15 -57.68
CA ALA A 627 46.59 -4.13 -57.30
C ALA A 627 47.61 -3.57 -56.31
N ALA A 628 48.10 -2.35 -56.53
CA ALA A 628 49.00 -1.67 -55.60
C ALA A 628 48.35 -1.44 -54.22
N PHE A 629 47.05 -1.11 -54.18
CA PHE A 629 46.28 -0.99 -52.94
C PHE A 629 46.14 -2.36 -52.24
N ALA A 630 45.87 -3.42 -52.99
CA ALA A 630 45.77 -4.78 -52.47
C ALA A 630 47.07 -5.23 -51.79
N ASP A 631 48.22 -4.98 -52.43
CA ASP A 631 49.55 -5.25 -51.87
C ASP A 631 49.83 -4.42 -50.62
N HIS A 632 49.43 -3.14 -50.63
CA HIS A 632 49.61 -2.26 -49.48
C HIS A 632 48.75 -2.71 -48.29
N LEU A 633 47.53 -3.15 -48.56
CA LEU A 633 46.60 -3.71 -47.59
C LEU A 633 47.16 -4.97 -46.95
N HIS A 634 47.63 -5.92 -47.77
CA HIS A 634 48.28 -7.15 -47.30
C HIS A 634 49.50 -6.89 -46.42
N LYS A 635 50.42 -6.00 -46.85
CA LYS A 635 51.60 -5.62 -46.06
C LYS A 635 51.23 -4.98 -44.72
N THR A 636 50.18 -4.17 -44.70
CA THR A 636 49.73 -3.48 -43.48
C THR A 636 49.19 -4.44 -42.44
N ILE A 637 48.46 -5.47 -42.87
CA ILE A 637 47.94 -6.49 -41.95
C ILE A 637 49.07 -7.43 -41.49
N SER A 638 49.97 -7.79 -42.41
CA SER A 638 51.11 -8.68 -42.14
C SER A 638 52.18 -8.08 -41.23
N ALA A 639 52.17 -6.75 -41.03
CA ALA A 639 53.10 -6.08 -40.14
C ALA A 639 52.93 -6.54 -38.67
N PRO A 640 54.01 -6.85 -37.94
CA PRO A 640 53.92 -7.41 -36.59
C PRO A 640 53.18 -6.47 -35.62
N ILE A 641 52.41 -7.07 -34.70
CA ILE A 641 51.69 -6.36 -33.64
C ILE A 641 52.43 -6.63 -32.32
N SER A 642 52.92 -5.57 -31.68
CA SER A 642 53.60 -5.64 -30.38
C SER A 642 52.58 -5.49 -29.24
N LEU A 643 52.37 -6.56 -28.47
CA LEU A 643 51.48 -6.59 -27.31
C LEU A 643 52.24 -7.21 -26.13
N THR A 644 52.42 -6.42 -25.06
CA THR A 644 52.89 -6.88 -23.74
C THR A 644 54.05 -7.91 -23.84
N GLU A 645 55.13 -7.50 -24.50
CA GLU A 645 56.39 -8.26 -24.74
C GLU A 645 56.37 -9.36 -25.81
N LYS A 646 55.26 -9.61 -26.51
CA LYS A 646 55.17 -10.58 -27.63
C LYS A 646 54.91 -9.90 -28.97
N LYS A 647 55.53 -10.42 -30.04
CA LYS A 647 55.25 -10.02 -31.43
C LYS A 647 54.30 -11.04 -32.07
N ILE A 648 53.11 -10.59 -32.45
CA ILE A 648 52.12 -11.40 -33.16
C ILE A 648 52.21 -11.06 -34.65
N MET A 649 52.40 -12.07 -35.50
CA MET A 649 52.29 -11.93 -36.95
C MET A 649 51.00 -12.60 -37.41
N LEU A 650 50.24 -11.89 -38.24
CA LEU A 650 49.02 -12.36 -38.86
C LEU A 650 49.30 -12.58 -40.34
N SER A 651 48.75 -13.65 -40.90
CA SER A 651 48.61 -13.77 -42.35
C SER A 651 47.14 -13.62 -42.73
N THR A 652 46.90 -13.19 -43.96
CA THR A 652 45.54 -12.93 -44.44
C THR A 652 45.31 -13.47 -45.82
N SER A 653 44.14 -14.03 -46.02
CA SER A 653 43.62 -14.39 -47.33
C SER A 653 42.64 -13.33 -47.80
N ILE A 654 42.88 -12.78 -48.99
CA ILE A 654 42.12 -11.65 -49.53
C ILE A 654 41.55 -12.04 -50.88
N GLY A 655 40.23 -11.93 -51.05
CA GLY A 655 39.55 -12.04 -52.34
C GLY A 655 39.18 -10.65 -52.87
N LEU A 656 39.40 -10.38 -54.16
CA LEU A 656 38.99 -9.09 -54.75
C LEU A 656 38.13 -9.24 -55.99
N VAL A 657 37.13 -8.36 -56.12
CA VAL A 657 36.18 -8.31 -57.24
C VAL A 657 35.86 -6.87 -57.59
N THR A 658 36.13 -6.49 -58.84
CA THR A 658 35.67 -5.22 -59.39
C THR A 658 34.33 -5.40 -60.09
N TRP A 659 33.41 -4.45 -59.86
CA TRP A 659 32.14 -4.38 -60.57
C TRP A 659 32.35 -4.26 -62.09
N ASN A 660 31.52 -4.97 -62.85
CA ASN A 660 31.44 -4.88 -64.31
C ASN A 660 30.00 -5.10 -64.77
N GLU A 661 29.68 -4.79 -66.02
CA GLU A 661 28.30 -4.88 -66.54
C GLU A 661 27.71 -6.31 -66.52
N SER A 662 28.57 -7.34 -66.60
CA SER A 662 28.15 -8.74 -66.49
C SER A 662 27.85 -9.20 -65.06
N ARG A 663 28.21 -8.41 -64.03
CA ARG A 663 27.95 -8.64 -62.59
C ARG A 663 26.99 -7.58 -62.08
N SER A 664 25.69 -7.82 -62.25
CA SER A 664 24.69 -6.77 -62.12
C SER A 664 24.17 -6.54 -60.69
N THR A 665 24.44 -7.42 -59.72
CA THR A 665 23.91 -7.28 -58.35
C THR A 665 25.00 -7.24 -57.28
N ALA A 666 24.75 -6.48 -56.22
CA ALA A 666 25.60 -6.44 -55.02
C ALA A 666 25.81 -7.83 -54.40
N LYS A 667 24.79 -8.69 -54.47
CA LYS A 667 24.85 -10.07 -53.96
C LYS A 667 25.83 -10.93 -54.76
N ASP A 668 25.84 -10.80 -56.08
CA ASP A 668 26.78 -11.54 -56.93
C ASP A 668 28.23 -11.12 -56.63
N ILE A 669 28.49 -9.82 -56.50
CA ILE A 669 29.83 -9.30 -56.19
C ILE A 669 30.31 -9.75 -54.81
N LEU A 670 29.42 -9.71 -53.81
CA LEU A 670 29.74 -10.19 -52.46
C LEU A 670 30.13 -11.68 -52.50
N ASN A 671 29.28 -12.51 -53.11
CA ASN A 671 29.53 -13.95 -53.23
C ASN A 671 30.81 -14.25 -54.03
N ASP A 672 31.01 -13.59 -55.16
CA ASP A 672 32.22 -13.75 -55.98
C ASP A 672 33.49 -13.35 -55.20
N SER A 673 33.41 -12.31 -54.36
CA SER A 673 34.55 -11.87 -53.54
C SER A 673 34.87 -12.85 -52.41
N GLU A 674 33.84 -13.47 -51.84
CA GLU A 674 34.00 -14.53 -50.85
C GLU A 674 34.59 -15.80 -51.49
N LEU A 675 34.13 -16.20 -52.69
CA LEU A 675 34.71 -17.32 -53.44
C LEU A 675 36.19 -17.12 -53.74
N ALA A 676 36.59 -15.91 -54.14
CA ALA A 676 37.99 -15.58 -54.38
C ALA A 676 38.83 -15.65 -53.08
N MET A 677 38.29 -15.15 -51.96
CA MET A 677 38.97 -15.23 -50.66
C MET A 677 39.11 -16.68 -50.17
N ILE A 678 38.09 -17.52 -50.36
CA ILE A 678 38.15 -18.96 -50.08
C ILE A 678 39.25 -19.60 -50.94
N ARG A 679 39.35 -19.23 -52.21
CA ARG A 679 40.40 -19.75 -53.09
C ARG A 679 41.80 -19.36 -52.61
N ALA A 680 41.98 -18.12 -52.15
CA ALA A 680 43.23 -17.67 -51.52
C ALA A 680 43.58 -18.54 -50.29
N LYS A 681 42.60 -18.91 -49.45
CA LYS A 681 42.80 -19.84 -48.33
C LYS A 681 43.22 -21.24 -48.78
N GLN A 682 42.56 -21.79 -49.81
CA GLN A 682 42.87 -23.11 -50.35
C GLN A 682 44.28 -23.19 -50.93
N MET A 683 44.83 -22.08 -51.43
CA MET A 683 46.19 -22.01 -51.98
C MET A 683 47.30 -21.91 -50.92
N GLY A 684 46.97 -22.15 -49.64
CA GLY A 684 47.92 -22.11 -48.52
C GLY A 684 47.80 -20.87 -47.64
N GLY A 685 46.81 -20.01 -47.88
CA GLY A 685 46.60 -18.76 -47.16
C GLY A 685 47.65 -17.70 -47.51
N ASN A 686 47.62 -16.58 -46.78
CA ASN A 686 48.54 -15.45 -46.99
C ASN A 686 48.62 -14.95 -48.45
N HIS A 687 47.50 -14.96 -49.17
CA HIS A 687 47.46 -14.66 -50.60
C HIS A 687 46.34 -13.68 -50.97
N ILE A 688 46.50 -12.98 -52.09
CA ILE A 688 45.48 -12.12 -52.68
C ILE A 688 45.03 -12.78 -53.97
N GLU A 689 43.75 -13.12 -54.09
CA GLU A 689 43.20 -13.77 -55.26
C GLU A 689 42.12 -12.88 -55.93
N PRO A 690 42.31 -12.48 -57.20
CA PRO A 690 41.25 -11.84 -57.98
C PRO A 690 40.24 -12.89 -58.44
N PHE A 691 38.95 -12.58 -58.35
CA PHE A 691 37.92 -13.51 -58.79
C PHE A 691 38.00 -13.83 -60.29
N SER A 692 38.05 -15.13 -60.59
CA SER A 692 37.84 -15.70 -61.92
C SER A 692 36.49 -16.41 -62.00
N PRO A 693 35.74 -16.33 -63.13
CA PRO A 693 34.51 -17.10 -63.32
C PRO A 693 34.66 -18.62 -63.12
N SER A 694 35.86 -19.17 -63.34
CA SER A 694 36.17 -20.58 -63.06
C SER A 694 36.02 -20.96 -61.58
N PHE A 695 36.04 -19.96 -60.68
CA PHE A 695 35.80 -20.18 -59.24
C PHE A 695 34.34 -20.48 -58.94
N ARG A 696 33.38 -20.07 -59.79
CA ARG A 696 31.97 -20.47 -59.59
C ARG A 696 31.81 -21.97 -59.77
N THR A 697 32.52 -22.57 -60.73
CA THR A 697 32.57 -24.03 -60.92
C THR A 697 33.30 -24.77 -59.82
N LEU A 698 34.29 -24.16 -59.16
CA LEU A 698 34.94 -24.69 -57.95
C LEU A 698 34.07 -24.46 -56.69
N GLY A 699 33.31 -23.37 -56.62
CA GLY A 699 32.33 -23.08 -55.57
C GLY A 699 31.10 -23.99 -55.61
N ILE A 700 30.86 -24.68 -56.74
CA ILE A 700 29.92 -25.80 -56.82
C ILE A 700 30.37 -26.97 -55.91
N GLU A 701 31.63 -27.04 -55.47
CA GLU A 701 32.07 -28.00 -54.41
C GLU A 701 31.44 -27.70 -53.03
N HIS A 702 30.92 -26.49 -52.78
CA HIS A 702 30.07 -26.26 -51.60
C HIS A 702 28.62 -26.76 -51.80
N ASN A 703 28.17 -26.80 -53.06
CA ASN A 703 26.88 -27.41 -53.44
C ASN A 703 27.00 -28.96 -53.55
N THR A 704 28.21 -29.52 -53.65
CA THR A 704 28.43 -30.96 -53.47
C THR A 704 28.32 -31.33 -52.01
N MET A 705 28.77 -30.51 -51.04
CA MET A 705 28.63 -30.84 -49.61
C MET A 705 27.18 -31.17 -49.20
N GLY A 706 26.17 -30.45 -49.70
CA GLY A 706 24.75 -30.80 -49.45
C GLY A 706 24.37 -32.19 -49.99
N LYS A 707 24.82 -32.54 -51.21
CA LYS A 707 24.64 -33.88 -51.79
C LYS A 707 25.49 -34.95 -51.11
N ASP A 708 26.67 -34.58 -50.64
CA ASP A 708 27.63 -35.43 -49.94
C ASP A 708 27.08 -35.79 -48.57
N ILE A 709 26.36 -34.90 -47.87
CA ILE A 709 25.69 -35.23 -46.59
C ILE A 709 24.65 -36.33 -46.77
N HIS A 710 23.80 -36.22 -47.79
CA HIS A 710 22.77 -37.24 -48.06
C HIS A 710 23.40 -38.60 -48.43
N THR A 711 24.58 -38.56 -49.05
CA THR A 711 25.38 -39.75 -49.38
C THR A 711 26.14 -40.29 -48.17
N ALA A 712 26.65 -39.41 -47.31
CA ALA A 712 27.44 -39.69 -46.12
C ALA A 712 26.59 -40.38 -45.04
N ILE A 713 25.33 -39.96 -44.88
CA ILE A 713 24.34 -40.66 -44.02
C ILE A 713 24.16 -42.11 -44.49
N LYS A 714 24.11 -42.36 -45.81
CA LYS A 714 23.93 -43.71 -46.39
C LYS A 714 25.21 -44.56 -46.37
N ARG A 715 26.38 -43.93 -46.35
CA ARG A 715 27.71 -44.59 -46.40
C ARG A 715 28.38 -44.77 -45.03
N ASN A 716 27.68 -44.46 -43.93
CA ASN A 716 28.24 -44.49 -42.57
C ASN A 716 29.49 -43.60 -42.40
N GLU A 717 29.57 -42.51 -43.14
CA GLU A 717 30.66 -41.51 -43.04
C GLU A 717 30.42 -40.52 -41.88
N ILE A 718 29.18 -40.43 -41.42
CA ILE A 718 28.77 -39.68 -40.23
C ILE A 718 28.70 -40.65 -39.05
N LYS A 719 29.48 -40.37 -38.00
CA LYS A 719 29.47 -41.13 -36.75
C LYS A 719 28.83 -40.30 -35.63
N ILE A 720 28.16 -40.99 -34.73
CA ILE A 720 27.65 -40.42 -33.48
C ILE A 720 28.60 -40.82 -32.37
N LEU A 721 29.15 -39.82 -31.71
CA LEU A 721 29.91 -39.95 -30.49
C LEU A 721 29.03 -39.52 -29.31
N TYR A 722 29.39 -39.99 -28.13
CA TYR A 722 28.68 -39.74 -26.89
C TYR A 722 29.60 -39.05 -25.90
N HIS A 723 29.18 -37.91 -25.37
CA HIS A 723 29.91 -37.17 -24.35
C HIS A 723 29.28 -37.43 -22.98
N PRO A 724 29.95 -38.16 -22.07
CA PRO A 724 29.40 -38.51 -20.78
C PRO A 724 29.03 -37.29 -19.92
N ILE A 725 27.91 -37.42 -19.21
CA ILE A 725 27.45 -36.48 -18.19
C ILE A 725 27.56 -37.19 -16.85
N LEU A 726 28.28 -36.57 -15.92
CA LEU A 726 28.66 -37.13 -14.63
C LEU A 726 27.84 -36.50 -13.52
N ASN A 727 27.51 -37.29 -12.51
CA ASN A 727 26.97 -36.77 -11.26
C ASN A 727 28.12 -36.26 -10.37
N LEU A 728 28.03 -35.00 -9.93
CA LEU A 728 29.03 -34.33 -9.11
C LEU A 728 29.16 -34.94 -7.70
N SER A 729 28.14 -35.66 -7.21
CA SER A 729 28.15 -36.21 -5.85
C SER A 729 29.03 -37.46 -5.72
N ASP A 730 28.91 -38.36 -6.69
CA ASP A 730 29.44 -39.74 -6.65
C ASP A 730 30.31 -40.09 -7.87
N GLY A 731 30.36 -39.22 -8.89
CA GLY A 731 31.20 -39.39 -10.08
C GLY A 731 30.64 -40.36 -11.11
N HIS A 732 29.41 -40.87 -10.92
CA HIS A 732 28.81 -41.83 -11.84
C HIS A 732 28.30 -41.16 -13.11
N ILE A 733 28.32 -41.91 -14.23
CA ILE A 733 27.72 -41.46 -15.49
C ILE A 733 26.22 -41.69 -15.42
N ILE A 734 25.47 -40.60 -15.55
CA ILE A 734 23.99 -40.59 -15.47
C ILE A 734 23.34 -40.40 -16.84
N GLY A 735 24.10 -40.00 -17.84
CA GLY A 735 23.66 -39.89 -19.21
C GLY A 735 24.79 -39.46 -20.14
N CYS A 736 24.47 -39.20 -21.40
CA CYS A 736 25.41 -38.65 -22.36
C CYS A 736 24.72 -37.78 -23.40
N GLU A 737 25.49 -36.83 -23.96
CA GLU A 737 25.05 -36.00 -25.07
C GLU A 737 25.55 -36.57 -26.40
N THR A 738 24.68 -36.61 -27.40
CA THR A 738 25.05 -37.01 -28.75
C THR A 738 25.81 -35.90 -29.46
N ILE A 739 27.01 -36.22 -29.95
CA ILE A 739 27.83 -35.34 -30.77
C ILE A 739 28.05 -36.01 -32.12
N ILE A 740 27.87 -35.24 -33.19
CA ILE A 740 28.02 -35.75 -34.54
C ILE A 740 29.44 -35.43 -35.02
N GLU A 741 30.11 -36.42 -35.57
CA GLU A 741 31.39 -36.23 -36.24
C GLU A 741 31.29 -36.72 -37.68
N TRP A 742 31.58 -35.84 -38.64
CA TRP A 742 31.63 -36.20 -40.05
C TRP A 742 33.07 -36.32 -40.51
N HIS A 743 33.46 -37.54 -40.88
CA HIS A 743 34.73 -37.81 -41.54
C HIS A 743 34.54 -37.69 -43.06
N HIS A 744 34.84 -36.52 -43.60
CA HIS A 744 34.71 -36.30 -45.04
C HIS A 744 35.92 -36.89 -45.80
N PRO A 745 35.71 -37.68 -46.87
CA PRO A 745 36.81 -38.29 -47.64
C PRO A 745 37.88 -37.30 -48.12
N SER A 746 37.45 -36.14 -48.61
CA SER A 746 38.34 -35.08 -49.12
C SER A 746 38.76 -34.00 -48.11
N TYR A 747 38.00 -33.77 -47.04
CA TYR A 747 38.22 -32.63 -46.11
C TYR A 747 38.61 -33.07 -44.69
N GLY A 748 38.69 -34.38 -44.41
CA GLY A 748 38.95 -34.90 -43.07
C GLY A 748 37.79 -34.60 -42.11
N ASN A 749 38.10 -34.47 -40.81
CA ASN A 749 37.07 -34.25 -39.79
C ASN A 749 36.61 -32.80 -39.83
N LEU A 750 35.35 -32.60 -40.22
CA LEU A 750 34.72 -31.30 -40.25
C LEU A 750 34.25 -30.90 -38.86
N ASN A 751 34.46 -29.64 -38.49
CA ASN A 751 34.00 -29.09 -37.22
C ASN A 751 32.46 -29.02 -37.19
N VAL A 752 31.85 -29.42 -36.06
CA VAL A 752 30.40 -29.49 -35.85
C VAL A 752 29.69 -28.17 -36.17
N SER A 753 30.28 -27.03 -35.78
CA SER A 753 29.67 -25.71 -36.03
C SER A 753 29.65 -25.33 -37.51
N ASP A 754 30.65 -25.79 -38.28
CA ASP A 754 30.74 -25.52 -39.71
C ASP A 754 29.82 -26.48 -40.48
N PHE A 755 29.72 -27.75 -40.02
CA PHE A 755 28.77 -28.74 -40.49
C PHE A 755 27.30 -28.31 -40.30
N ILE A 756 26.91 -27.85 -39.10
CA ILE A 756 25.53 -27.42 -38.82
C ILE A 756 25.09 -26.28 -39.75
N LYS A 757 25.95 -25.29 -40.01
CA LYS A 757 25.65 -24.18 -40.94
C LYS A 757 25.39 -24.65 -42.36
N ILE A 758 26.12 -25.68 -42.80
CA ILE A 758 25.92 -26.29 -44.13
C ILE A 758 24.57 -27.00 -44.16
N VAL A 759 24.24 -27.77 -43.11
CA VAL A 759 22.98 -28.52 -43.02
C VAL A 759 21.75 -27.59 -43.00
N GLU A 760 21.85 -26.44 -42.33
CA GLU A 760 20.77 -25.42 -42.28
C GLU A 760 20.50 -24.76 -43.64
N ASN A 761 21.53 -24.48 -44.43
CA ASN A 761 21.37 -23.81 -45.72
C ASN A 761 20.71 -24.71 -46.79
N GLU A 762 20.83 -26.04 -46.66
CA GLU A 762 20.40 -27.02 -47.66
C GLU A 762 19.07 -27.73 -47.33
N LYS A 763 18.38 -27.36 -46.23
CA LYS A 763 17.13 -28.01 -45.75
C LYS A 763 17.25 -29.52 -45.46
N ILE A 764 18.45 -30.02 -45.17
CA ILE A 764 18.72 -31.44 -44.88
C ILE A 764 18.55 -31.77 -43.38
N VAL A 765 18.30 -30.75 -42.57
CA VAL A 765 18.18 -30.84 -41.11
C VAL A 765 17.25 -31.96 -40.64
N MET A 766 16.11 -32.16 -41.31
CA MET A 766 15.12 -33.18 -40.93
C MET A 766 15.56 -34.63 -41.19
N ASP A 767 16.40 -34.87 -42.19
CA ASP A 767 16.92 -36.20 -42.50
C ASP A 767 18.06 -36.56 -41.53
N LEU A 768 18.91 -35.57 -41.20
CA LEU A 768 19.93 -35.72 -40.17
C LEU A 768 19.31 -35.95 -38.78
N ALA A 769 18.25 -35.22 -38.45
CA ALA A 769 17.47 -35.42 -37.23
C ALA A 769 16.98 -36.87 -37.09
N GLN A 770 16.41 -37.42 -38.17
CA GLN A 770 15.94 -38.80 -38.22
C GLN A 770 17.07 -39.80 -37.98
N PHE A 771 18.24 -39.56 -38.58
CA PHE A 771 19.43 -40.40 -38.40
C PHE A 771 19.87 -40.42 -36.93
N ILE A 772 20.01 -39.25 -36.30
CA ILE A 772 20.42 -39.13 -34.90
C ILE A 772 19.41 -39.80 -33.97
N ILE A 773 18.11 -39.52 -34.15
CA ILE A 773 17.05 -40.10 -33.32
C ILE A 773 17.08 -41.63 -33.38
N ASN A 774 17.18 -42.21 -34.59
CA ASN A 774 17.16 -43.66 -34.73
C ASN A 774 18.37 -44.31 -34.03
N HIS A 775 19.56 -43.76 -34.21
CA HIS A 775 20.77 -44.28 -33.56
C HIS A 775 20.70 -44.11 -32.04
N ALA A 776 20.37 -42.92 -31.55
CA ALA A 776 20.26 -42.65 -30.12
C ALA A 776 19.23 -43.57 -29.42
N VAL A 777 18.09 -43.84 -30.06
CA VAL A 777 17.06 -44.75 -29.51
C VAL A 777 17.57 -46.20 -29.49
N ILE A 778 18.26 -46.67 -30.54
CA ILE A 778 18.82 -48.02 -30.59
C ILE A 778 19.92 -48.19 -29.52
N ASP A 779 20.84 -47.24 -29.46
CA ASP A 779 21.97 -47.28 -28.53
C ASP A 779 21.50 -47.19 -27.07
N LEU A 780 20.50 -46.35 -26.79
CA LEU A 780 19.86 -46.28 -25.48
C LEU A 780 19.16 -47.59 -25.11
N THR A 781 18.49 -48.26 -26.05
CA THR A 781 17.84 -49.56 -25.81
C THR A 781 18.89 -50.60 -25.42
N ASN A 782 20.02 -50.66 -26.14
CA ASN A 782 21.14 -51.56 -25.84
C ASN A 782 21.76 -51.30 -24.46
N ILE A 783 21.88 -50.02 -24.06
CA ILE A 783 22.32 -49.65 -22.70
C ILE A 783 21.30 -50.09 -21.66
N GLN A 784 20.00 -49.84 -21.86
CA GLN A 784 18.95 -50.19 -20.91
C GLN A 784 18.81 -51.72 -20.71
N GLU A 785 19.00 -52.50 -21.77
CA GLU A 785 19.04 -53.97 -21.68
C GLU A 785 20.22 -54.47 -20.86
N LYS A 786 21.40 -53.85 -21.00
CA LYS A 786 22.62 -54.23 -20.27
C LYS A 786 22.67 -53.72 -18.83
N PHE A 787 22.02 -52.60 -18.53
CA PHE A 787 22.09 -51.90 -17.23
C PHE A 787 20.70 -51.54 -16.69
N SER A 788 19.84 -52.55 -16.52
CA SER A 788 18.41 -52.39 -16.21
C SER A 788 18.10 -51.70 -14.87
N GLN A 789 19.08 -51.57 -13.97
CA GLN A 789 18.92 -51.00 -12.63
C GLN A 789 19.20 -49.49 -12.54
N GLN A 790 19.71 -48.85 -13.60
CA GLN A 790 20.05 -47.42 -13.59
C GLN A 790 19.22 -46.62 -14.59
N SER A 791 18.72 -45.46 -14.14
CA SER A 791 18.13 -44.46 -15.02
C SER A 791 19.24 -43.77 -15.80
N PHE A 792 19.40 -44.15 -17.07
CA PHE A 792 20.36 -43.55 -18.00
C PHE A 792 19.61 -42.77 -19.08
N PHE A 793 20.09 -41.57 -19.43
CA PHE A 793 19.52 -40.79 -20.53
C PHE A 793 20.51 -40.48 -21.64
N ILE A 794 20.00 -40.37 -22.87
CA ILE A 794 20.73 -39.82 -24.01
C ILE A 794 20.07 -38.50 -24.42
N SER A 795 20.86 -37.43 -24.51
CA SER A 795 20.40 -36.12 -24.94
C SER A 795 20.77 -35.82 -26.40
N ILE A 796 19.81 -35.26 -27.14
CA ILE A 796 19.95 -34.89 -28.55
C ILE A 796 19.71 -33.38 -28.70
N ASN A 797 20.63 -32.67 -29.34
CA ASN A 797 20.53 -31.24 -29.56
C ASN A 797 19.64 -30.91 -30.79
N LEU A 798 18.80 -29.88 -30.65
CA LEU A 798 18.03 -29.24 -31.71
C LEU A 798 18.76 -27.96 -32.19
N PRO A 799 19.62 -28.05 -33.21
CA PRO A 799 20.45 -26.93 -33.64
C PRO A 799 19.66 -25.80 -34.32
N SER A 800 18.47 -26.08 -34.87
CA SER A 800 17.79 -25.15 -35.77
C SER A 800 16.30 -24.96 -35.50
N THR A 801 15.83 -23.75 -35.79
CA THR A 801 14.39 -23.39 -35.74
C THR A 801 13.55 -24.15 -36.76
N GLU A 802 14.16 -24.66 -37.84
CA GLU A 802 13.45 -25.48 -38.83
C GLU A 802 12.96 -26.81 -38.27
N MET A 803 13.57 -27.32 -37.19
CA MET A 803 13.18 -28.57 -36.55
C MET A 803 11.93 -28.43 -35.65
N ILE A 804 11.49 -27.20 -35.35
CA ILE A 804 10.19 -26.92 -34.71
C ILE A 804 9.07 -27.14 -35.73
N HIS A 805 8.90 -28.39 -36.13
CA HIS A 805 7.97 -28.80 -37.17
C HIS A 805 7.25 -30.09 -36.76
N PRO A 806 5.95 -30.26 -37.09
CA PRO A 806 5.19 -31.48 -36.76
C PRO A 806 5.84 -32.78 -37.26
N ARG A 807 6.62 -32.70 -38.35
CA ARG A 807 7.39 -33.84 -38.88
C ARG A 807 8.37 -34.39 -37.84
N PHE A 808 9.06 -33.56 -37.07
CA PHE A 808 10.01 -34.04 -36.04
C PHE A 808 9.31 -34.87 -34.96
N ILE A 809 8.12 -34.42 -34.51
CA ILE A 809 7.29 -35.16 -33.55
C ILE A 809 6.87 -36.51 -34.12
N SER A 810 6.49 -36.57 -35.41
CA SER A 810 6.15 -37.83 -36.06
C SER A 810 7.32 -38.80 -36.14
N GLN A 811 8.54 -38.29 -36.35
CA GLN A 811 9.77 -39.10 -36.39
C GLN A 811 10.11 -39.67 -35.01
N LEU A 812 10.05 -38.84 -33.96
CA LEU A 812 10.21 -39.29 -32.57
C LEU A 812 9.20 -40.38 -32.20
N ARG A 813 7.92 -40.15 -32.49
CA ARG A 813 6.85 -41.13 -32.23
C ARG A 813 7.12 -42.45 -32.95
N SER A 814 7.53 -42.39 -34.22
CA SER A 814 7.84 -43.59 -35.00
C SER A 814 9.03 -44.37 -34.44
N ALA A 815 10.07 -43.69 -33.96
CA ALA A 815 11.23 -44.33 -33.34
C ALA A 815 10.87 -44.99 -31.99
N LEU A 816 10.12 -44.29 -31.14
CA LEU A 816 9.67 -44.81 -29.84
C LEU A 816 8.69 -45.99 -29.96
N LEU A 817 7.87 -46.04 -31.01
CA LEU A 817 6.98 -47.18 -31.27
C LEU A 817 7.76 -48.45 -31.66
N ARG A 818 8.92 -48.32 -32.31
CA ARG A 818 9.75 -49.47 -32.70
C ARG A 818 10.56 -50.01 -31.53
N ASN A 819 11.09 -49.12 -30.70
CA ASN A 819 11.89 -49.46 -29.53
C ASN A 819 11.32 -48.70 -28.32
N PRO A 820 10.47 -49.34 -27.49
CA PRO A 820 9.87 -48.67 -26.34
C PRO A 820 10.96 -48.36 -25.31
N LEU A 821 11.11 -47.07 -24.99
CA LEU A 821 12.08 -46.59 -24.01
C LEU A 821 11.44 -46.36 -22.65
N ASN A 822 12.22 -46.52 -21.59
CA ASN A 822 11.83 -46.06 -20.26
C ASN A 822 11.58 -44.54 -20.27
N LYS A 823 10.55 -44.09 -19.55
CA LYS A 823 10.20 -42.67 -19.44
C LYS A 823 11.40 -41.86 -18.95
N GLY A 824 11.73 -40.76 -19.66
CA GLY A 824 12.88 -39.92 -19.35
C GLY A 824 14.23 -40.45 -19.84
N GLY A 825 14.29 -41.59 -20.53
CA GLY A 825 15.53 -42.10 -21.13
C GLY A 825 16.02 -41.28 -22.33
N LEU A 826 15.12 -40.63 -23.06
CA LEU A 826 15.48 -39.70 -24.13
C LEU A 826 15.27 -38.26 -23.67
N MET A 827 16.24 -37.41 -23.98
CA MET A 827 16.20 -35.99 -23.69
C MET A 827 16.45 -35.17 -24.95
N ILE A 828 15.74 -34.06 -25.08
CA ILE A 828 15.87 -33.14 -26.20
C ILE A 828 16.37 -31.79 -25.67
N GLU A 829 17.50 -31.34 -26.19
CA GLU A 829 18.14 -30.08 -25.80
C GLU A 829 17.85 -29.00 -26.82
N ILE A 830 17.44 -27.82 -26.35
CA ILE A 830 17.09 -26.69 -27.22
C ILE A 830 17.74 -25.42 -26.71
N SER A 831 18.42 -24.70 -27.59
CA SER A 831 19.05 -23.43 -27.22
C SER A 831 18.04 -22.28 -27.09
N GLU A 832 18.39 -21.28 -26.28
CA GLU A 832 17.57 -20.06 -26.11
C GLU A 832 17.29 -19.34 -27.44
N PHE A 833 18.28 -19.35 -28.35
CA PHE A 833 18.16 -18.70 -29.66
C PHE A 833 17.02 -19.30 -30.49
N VAL A 834 16.86 -20.62 -30.45
CA VAL A 834 15.84 -21.35 -31.21
C VAL A 834 14.43 -21.01 -30.71
N LEU A 835 14.25 -20.89 -29.38
CA LEU A 835 12.95 -20.58 -28.76
C LEU A 835 12.48 -19.14 -29.02
N ARG A 836 13.41 -18.22 -29.25
CA ARG A 836 13.11 -16.78 -29.38
C ARG A 836 12.39 -16.44 -30.68
N LYS A 837 12.65 -17.16 -31.78
CA LYS A 837 12.10 -16.79 -33.10
C LYS A 837 10.57 -16.88 -33.13
N ASN A 838 9.97 -17.90 -32.51
CA ASN A 838 8.51 -18.09 -32.45
C ASN A 838 8.08 -18.71 -31.10
N PRO A 839 7.81 -17.89 -30.06
CA PRO A 839 7.55 -18.40 -28.71
C PRO A 839 6.30 -19.26 -28.56
N GLU A 840 5.20 -18.92 -29.24
CA GLU A 840 3.93 -19.69 -29.12
C GLU A 840 4.03 -21.06 -29.81
N GLN A 841 4.60 -21.10 -31.01
CA GLN A 841 4.84 -22.36 -31.72
C GLN A 841 5.81 -23.26 -30.94
N SER A 842 6.83 -22.66 -30.31
CA SER A 842 7.78 -23.38 -29.45
C SER A 842 7.09 -23.99 -28.23
N ALA A 843 6.19 -23.26 -27.55
CA ALA A 843 5.44 -23.78 -26.40
C ALA A 843 4.66 -25.05 -26.76
N HIS A 844 3.84 -24.98 -27.82
CA HIS A 844 3.02 -26.11 -28.26
C HIS A 844 3.86 -27.30 -28.73
N PHE A 845 4.97 -27.04 -29.43
CA PHE A 845 5.90 -28.09 -29.86
C PHE A 845 6.55 -28.82 -28.67
N LEU A 846 6.99 -28.07 -27.66
CA LEU A 846 7.60 -28.64 -26.45
C LEU A 846 6.60 -29.48 -25.63
N GLU A 847 5.35 -29.03 -25.51
CA GLU A 847 4.29 -29.80 -24.86
C GLU A 847 4.05 -31.14 -25.57
N GLN A 848 4.08 -31.16 -26.91
CA GLN A 848 3.95 -32.39 -27.67
C GLN A 848 5.12 -33.36 -27.45
N ILE A 849 6.34 -32.87 -27.30
CA ILE A 849 7.50 -33.72 -26.95
C ILE A 849 7.31 -34.30 -25.54
N LYS A 850 6.90 -33.48 -24.56
CA LYS A 850 6.65 -33.94 -23.19
C LYS A 850 5.53 -34.97 -23.12
N ALA A 851 4.50 -34.84 -23.94
CA ALA A 851 3.41 -35.81 -24.05
C ALA A 851 3.88 -37.19 -24.53
N LEU A 852 5.03 -37.29 -25.21
CA LEU A 852 5.67 -38.56 -25.60
C LEU A 852 6.53 -39.18 -24.48
N GLY A 853 6.63 -38.53 -23.31
CA GLY A 853 7.43 -39.02 -22.18
C GLY A 853 8.94 -38.73 -22.30
N ILE A 854 9.31 -37.83 -23.21
CA ILE A 854 10.69 -37.37 -23.46
C ILE A 854 10.99 -36.17 -22.55
N ASN A 855 12.20 -36.11 -21.98
CA ASN A 855 12.64 -34.98 -21.16
C ASN A 855 13.14 -33.82 -22.02
N LEU A 856 13.07 -32.61 -21.48
CA LEU A 856 13.51 -31.40 -22.16
C LEU A 856 14.62 -30.70 -21.37
N ALA A 857 15.65 -30.25 -22.07
CA ALA A 857 16.71 -29.42 -21.51
C ALA A 857 16.83 -28.08 -22.26
N LEU A 858 17.03 -27.01 -21.49
CA LEU A 858 17.37 -25.70 -22.05
C LEU A 858 18.90 -25.59 -22.16
N ASP A 859 19.39 -25.48 -23.39
CA ASP A 859 20.80 -25.43 -23.73
C ASP A 859 21.34 -23.98 -23.81
N ASN A 860 22.64 -23.81 -23.59
CA ASN A 860 23.37 -22.53 -23.63
C ASN A 860 22.79 -21.44 -22.71
N PHE A 861 22.28 -21.81 -21.54
CA PHE A 861 21.58 -20.89 -20.65
C PHE A 861 22.48 -19.77 -20.12
N GLY A 862 21.98 -18.52 -20.20
CA GLY A 862 22.59 -17.30 -19.66
C GLY A 862 23.67 -16.64 -20.53
N THR A 863 23.77 -17.02 -21.80
CA THR A 863 24.57 -16.32 -22.83
C THR A 863 23.84 -15.12 -23.48
N GLY A 864 22.55 -14.89 -23.16
CA GLY A 864 21.70 -13.86 -23.76
C GLY A 864 20.93 -12.96 -22.77
N TYR A 865 20.22 -11.95 -23.30
CA TYR A 865 19.30 -11.11 -22.54
C TYR A 865 17.87 -11.69 -22.63
N SER A 866 17.30 -12.10 -21.48
CA SER A 866 15.91 -12.56 -21.24
C SER A 866 15.68 -14.06 -20.99
N SER A 867 16.59 -14.76 -20.30
CA SER A 867 16.50 -16.21 -20.07
C SER A 867 15.48 -16.66 -19.01
N LEU A 868 15.06 -15.80 -18.09
CA LEU A 868 14.20 -16.20 -16.95
C LEU A 868 12.74 -16.47 -17.32
N ALA A 869 12.19 -15.70 -18.27
CA ALA A 869 10.81 -15.87 -18.69
C ALA A 869 10.57 -17.24 -19.35
N TYR A 870 11.60 -17.82 -19.98
CA TYR A 870 11.51 -19.12 -20.64
C TYR A 870 11.51 -20.30 -19.65
N LEU A 871 12.25 -20.19 -18.54
CA LEU A 871 12.25 -21.21 -17.49
C LEU A 871 10.87 -21.38 -16.85
N VAL A 872 10.13 -20.28 -16.71
CA VAL A 872 8.77 -20.31 -16.12
C VAL A 872 7.72 -20.72 -17.15
N ARG A 873 7.92 -20.37 -18.43
CA ARG A 873 6.92 -20.58 -19.48
C ARG A 873 6.91 -22.00 -20.05
N TYR A 874 8.07 -22.64 -20.16
CA TYR A 874 8.22 -23.89 -20.90
C TYR A 874 8.46 -25.08 -19.96
N PRO A 875 8.01 -26.29 -20.33
CA PRO A 875 8.07 -27.47 -19.47
C PRO A 875 9.46 -28.15 -19.50
N PHE A 876 10.53 -27.40 -19.23
CA PHE A 876 11.89 -27.95 -19.12
C PHE A 876 12.05 -28.79 -17.84
N ASP A 877 12.86 -29.85 -17.93
CA ASP A 877 13.27 -30.66 -16.78
C ASP A 877 14.68 -30.29 -16.32
N MET A 878 15.53 -29.89 -17.27
CA MET A 878 16.92 -29.56 -17.03
C MET A 878 17.34 -28.25 -17.68
N VAL A 879 18.38 -27.64 -17.13
CA VAL A 879 19.06 -26.45 -17.67
C VAL A 879 20.55 -26.74 -17.77
N LYS A 880 21.12 -26.54 -18.96
CA LYS A 880 22.55 -26.63 -19.19
C LYS A 880 23.17 -25.22 -19.11
N LEU A 881 24.10 -25.05 -18.18
CA LEU A 881 24.83 -23.80 -17.97
C LEU A 881 26.02 -23.74 -18.92
N ASP A 882 26.08 -22.70 -19.73
CA ASP A 882 27.17 -22.49 -20.67
C ASP A 882 28.50 -22.20 -19.95
N ARG A 883 29.60 -22.65 -20.56
CA ARG A 883 30.97 -22.46 -20.07
C ARG A 883 31.30 -20.99 -19.75
N SER A 884 30.75 -20.03 -20.49
CA SER A 884 31.04 -18.59 -20.28
C SER A 884 30.61 -18.08 -18.89
N LEU A 885 29.62 -18.73 -18.28
CA LEU A 885 29.15 -18.45 -16.91
C LEU A 885 29.97 -19.17 -15.86
N ILE A 886 30.48 -20.36 -16.19
CA ILE A 886 31.21 -21.23 -15.26
C ILE A 886 32.61 -20.69 -14.96
N SER A 887 33.22 -19.90 -15.84
CA SER A 887 34.55 -19.33 -15.58
C SER A 887 34.55 -18.41 -14.35
N ILE A 888 35.09 -18.90 -13.22
CA ILE A 888 35.04 -18.24 -11.89
C ILE A 888 36.19 -17.23 -11.75
N ASP A 889 36.39 -16.37 -12.75
CA ASP A 889 37.50 -15.40 -12.76
C ASP A 889 37.19 -14.14 -11.94
N SER A 890 35.91 -13.91 -11.57
CA SER A 890 35.49 -12.73 -10.82
C SER A 890 34.44 -13.02 -9.75
N LEU A 891 34.49 -12.24 -8.67
CA LEU A 891 33.54 -12.34 -7.55
C LEU A 891 32.10 -12.02 -7.97
N LYS A 892 31.94 -11.14 -8.97
CA LYS A 892 30.63 -10.81 -9.57
C LYS A 892 30.04 -11.98 -10.35
N LYS A 893 30.84 -12.65 -11.20
CA LYS A 893 30.39 -13.85 -11.93
C LYS A 893 29.96 -14.96 -10.96
N LYS A 894 30.73 -15.16 -9.88
CA LYS A 894 30.41 -16.16 -8.84
C LYS A 894 29.04 -15.91 -8.18
N LEU A 895 28.72 -14.65 -7.87
CA LEU A 895 27.42 -14.26 -7.32
C LEU A 895 26.28 -14.48 -8.33
N VAL A 896 26.48 -14.14 -9.60
CA VAL A 896 25.47 -14.34 -10.66
C VAL A 896 25.21 -15.84 -10.87
N LEU A 897 26.27 -16.64 -10.98
CA LEU A 897 26.18 -18.10 -11.13
C LEU A 897 25.46 -18.74 -9.94
N LYS A 898 25.78 -18.34 -8.71
CA LYS A 898 25.06 -18.76 -7.50
C LYS A 898 23.56 -18.46 -7.58
N SER A 899 23.18 -17.23 -7.92
CA SER A 899 21.77 -16.85 -8.05
C SER A 899 21.04 -17.64 -9.12
N ILE A 900 21.69 -17.91 -10.26
CA ILE A 900 21.13 -18.74 -11.34
C ILE A 900 20.88 -20.17 -10.86
N ILE A 901 21.86 -20.76 -10.16
CA ILE A 901 21.76 -22.13 -9.66
C ILE A 901 20.59 -22.25 -8.67
N HIS A 902 20.51 -21.37 -7.67
CA HIS A 902 19.42 -21.39 -6.71
C HIS A 902 18.05 -21.19 -7.35
N MET A 903 17.95 -20.31 -8.33
CA MET A 903 16.68 -20.07 -9.04
C MET A 903 16.21 -21.29 -9.84
N ALA A 904 17.12 -21.96 -10.55
CA ALA A 904 16.78 -23.18 -11.27
C ALA A 904 16.34 -24.30 -10.31
N ILE A 905 16.99 -24.41 -9.14
CA ILE A 905 16.58 -25.34 -8.08
C ILE A 905 15.18 -25.01 -7.56
N ASP A 906 14.88 -23.74 -7.28
CA ASP A 906 13.56 -23.29 -6.79
C ASP A 906 12.44 -23.55 -7.80
N LEU A 907 12.76 -23.60 -9.09
CA LEU A 907 11.85 -23.98 -10.17
C LEU A 907 11.75 -25.51 -10.39
N ASN A 908 12.34 -26.32 -9.51
CA ASN A 908 12.44 -27.79 -9.63
C ASN A 908 13.17 -28.27 -10.90
N LEU A 909 14.09 -27.47 -11.43
CA LEU A 909 14.90 -27.83 -12.59
C LEU A 909 16.23 -28.47 -12.15
N GLN A 910 16.68 -29.50 -12.87
CA GLN A 910 18.01 -30.07 -12.67
C GLN A 910 19.04 -29.29 -13.50
N ILE A 911 20.29 -29.21 -13.01
CA ILE A 911 21.31 -28.35 -13.60
C ILE A 911 22.48 -29.20 -14.08
N ILE A 912 22.89 -28.98 -15.32
CA ILE A 912 24.10 -29.55 -15.93
C ILE A 912 25.08 -28.39 -16.17
N ALA A 913 26.29 -28.46 -15.61
CA ALA A 913 27.34 -27.48 -15.88
C ALA A 913 28.26 -27.97 -17.01
N GLU A 914 28.36 -27.20 -18.11
CA GLU A 914 29.17 -27.58 -19.26
C GLU A 914 30.56 -26.94 -19.27
N GLY A 915 31.56 -27.70 -19.74
CA GLY A 915 32.89 -27.15 -19.96
C GLY A 915 33.63 -26.78 -18.67
N VAL A 916 33.39 -27.54 -17.59
CA VAL A 916 34.13 -27.43 -16.33
C VAL A 916 35.58 -27.89 -16.55
N GLU A 917 36.54 -26.99 -16.36
CA GLU A 917 37.96 -27.20 -16.67
C GLU A 917 38.85 -27.23 -15.42
N ASN A 918 38.29 -27.04 -14.22
CA ASN A 918 39.09 -27.08 -13.00
C ASN A 918 38.33 -27.72 -11.84
N GLU A 919 39.06 -28.40 -10.97
CA GLU A 919 38.53 -29.00 -9.74
C GLU A 919 37.89 -27.93 -8.83
N LYS A 920 38.46 -26.71 -8.80
CA LYS A 920 37.87 -25.58 -8.04
C LYS A 920 36.47 -25.22 -8.52
N GLU A 921 36.22 -25.30 -9.83
CA GLU A 921 34.90 -25.03 -10.42
C GLU A 921 33.92 -26.14 -10.05
N ALA A 922 34.35 -27.39 -10.15
CA ALA A 922 33.55 -28.55 -9.74
C ALA A 922 33.16 -28.50 -8.25
N ILE A 923 34.09 -28.17 -7.35
CA ILE A 923 33.82 -28.02 -5.91
C ILE A 923 32.81 -26.91 -5.66
N PHE A 924 32.97 -25.77 -6.32
CA PHE A 924 32.03 -24.66 -6.19
C PHE A 924 30.63 -25.04 -6.67
N LEU A 925 30.50 -25.63 -7.86
CA LEU A 925 29.23 -26.08 -8.43
C LEU A 925 28.53 -27.08 -7.50
N ARG A 926 29.28 -28.03 -6.93
CA ARG A 926 28.76 -28.97 -5.94
C ARG A 926 28.25 -28.29 -4.66
N GLN A 927 28.99 -27.30 -4.14
CA GLN A 927 28.60 -26.55 -2.94
C GLN A 927 27.31 -25.74 -3.14
N GLU A 928 27.11 -25.19 -4.34
CA GLU A 928 25.93 -24.40 -4.67
C GLU A 928 24.72 -25.26 -5.08
N GLY A 929 24.87 -26.59 -5.15
CA GLY A 929 23.77 -27.53 -5.41
C GLY A 929 23.60 -27.96 -6.87
N CYS A 930 24.57 -27.69 -7.74
CA CYS A 930 24.60 -28.26 -9.09
C CYS A 930 24.84 -29.78 -9.01
N LYS A 931 23.99 -30.56 -9.70
CA LYS A 931 24.00 -32.03 -9.62
C LYS A 931 24.86 -32.68 -10.69
N TYR A 932 24.86 -32.14 -11.91
CA TYR A 932 25.49 -32.79 -13.05
C TYR A 932 26.56 -31.90 -13.69
N VAL A 933 27.59 -32.53 -14.22
CA VAL A 933 28.69 -31.86 -14.90
C VAL A 933 29.05 -32.59 -16.18
N GLN A 934 29.42 -31.83 -17.18
CA GLN A 934 30.05 -32.31 -18.40
C GLN A 934 31.43 -31.64 -18.51
N SER A 935 32.48 -32.45 -18.48
CA SER A 935 33.87 -31.96 -18.46
C SER A 935 34.72 -32.64 -19.52
N THR A 936 35.31 -31.81 -20.38
CA THR A 936 36.24 -32.25 -21.43
C THR A 936 37.60 -32.69 -20.88
N LEU A 937 37.90 -32.41 -19.61
CA LEU A 937 39.09 -32.93 -18.92
C LEU A 937 38.91 -34.38 -18.49
N VAL A 938 37.70 -34.74 -18.06
CA VAL A 938 37.41 -36.06 -17.49
C VAL A 938 37.17 -37.07 -18.61
N THR A 939 36.34 -36.71 -19.59
CA THR A 939 36.01 -37.58 -20.73
C THR A 939 35.88 -36.76 -22.00
N LYS A 940 36.45 -37.26 -23.11
CA LYS A 940 36.17 -36.75 -24.45
C LYS A 940 34.92 -37.43 -25.01
N PRO A 941 34.33 -36.92 -26.11
CA PRO A 941 33.32 -37.65 -26.85
C PRO A 941 33.90 -38.98 -27.34
N ILE A 942 33.19 -40.08 -27.06
CA ILE A 942 33.65 -41.46 -27.31
C ILE A 942 32.60 -42.26 -28.09
N ALA A 943 33.02 -43.37 -28.70
CA ALA A 943 32.10 -44.28 -29.37
C ALA A 943 31.22 -45.05 -28.37
N ILE A 944 30.11 -45.62 -28.83
CA ILE A 944 29.15 -46.34 -27.98
C ILE A 944 29.78 -47.56 -27.30
N GLU A 945 30.67 -48.28 -27.97
CA GLU A 945 31.34 -49.45 -27.41
C GLU A 945 32.26 -49.06 -26.26
N GLU A 946 33.01 -47.98 -26.42
CA GLU A 946 33.87 -47.41 -25.39
C GLU A 946 33.05 -46.89 -24.21
N LEU A 947 31.91 -46.25 -24.48
CA LEU A 947 30.98 -45.78 -23.45
C LEU A 947 30.46 -46.94 -22.60
N ILE A 948 30.05 -48.04 -23.24
CA ILE A 948 29.58 -49.24 -22.53
C ILE A 948 30.70 -49.80 -21.64
N ILE A 949 31.93 -49.89 -22.15
CA ILE A 949 33.08 -50.36 -21.35
C ILE A 949 33.35 -49.41 -20.17
N LEU A 950 33.24 -48.10 -20.39
CA LEU A 950 33.51 -47.09 -19.36
C LEU A 950 32.44 -47.12 -18.25
N ILE A 951 31.18 -47.36 -18.62
CA ILE A 951 30.08 -47.65 -17.68
C ILE A 951 30.40 -48.96 -16.94
N GLN A 952 30.80 -50.05 -17.61
CA GLN A 952 31.15 -51.31 -16.94
C GLN A 952 32.33 -51.20 -15.97
N ASN A 953 33.38 -50.46 -16.32
CA ASN A 953 34.60 -50.39 -15.52
C ASN A 953 34.43 -49.54 -14.26
N HIS A 954 33.56 -48.53 -14.28
CA HIS A 954 33.21 -47.76 -13.08
C HIS A 954 32.13 -48.44 -12.21
N PHE A 955 31.55 -49.55 -12.71
CA PHE A 955 30.60 -50.41 -12.00
C PHE A 955 31.02 -51.89 -12.09
N PRO A 956 31.96 -52.37 -11.26
CA PRO A 956 32.22 -53.81 -11.21
C PRO A 956 30.94 -54.53 -10.80
N TYR A 957 30.49 -55.46 -11.64
CA TYR A 957 29.50 -56.47 -11.31
C TYR A 957 29.84 -57.08 -9.95
N THR A 958 29.11 -56.71 -8.91
CA THR A 958 29.12 -57.46 -7.66
C THR A 958 28.12 -58.59 -7.81
N THR A 959 28.53 -59.61 -8.55
CA THR A 959 28.03 -60.98 -8.35
C THR A 959 28.44 -61.48 -6.95
N LYS A 960 27.51 -62.21 -6.30
CA LYS A 960 27.58 -63.00 -5.04
C LYS A 960 27.09 -62.25 -3.79
N ILE A 961 26.13 -62.72 -2.99
CA ILE A 961 25.41 -64.01 -2.81
C ILE A 961 23.95 -63.69 -2.45
#